data_AF-A0A821H2V0-F1
#
_entry.id   AF-A0A821H2V0-F1
#
_cell.length_a   1.000
_cell.length_b   1.000
_cell.length_c   1.000
_cell.angle_alpha   90.00
_cell.angle_beta   90.00
_cell.angle_gamma   90.00
#
_symmetry.space_group_name_H-M   'P 1'
#
loop_
_entity.id
_entity.type
_entity.pdbx_description
1 polymer ?
#
loop_
_entity_poly.entity_id
_entity_poly.type
_entity_poly.pdbx_seq_one_letter_code
_entity_poly.pdbx_strand_id
1 'polypeptide(L)'
;MQLCKSDCQTPFGPNNRYSTQINPVSIINGYFNNDTKLDLAIANDVLGSVSILFNNGDGTFQNQVVYAVGAFPVFVTVGDFNNDAKLDLVTANQAENTISILLNNGNGTFQNEKKYSVGTSPACVTVGDFNNDTKLDLATTNNDDRTISILFGKGDGIFENEKKYEVGSHPQALTVGDFNNDNTLDLAVVNSNENSISILLNNGDGTFQHQKKYEVGSTPKAVAIGDFDNNNRLDLVIVNQDANNISILLGNGDGTFQHQKTYRVGAYPQTVTVGDFNNDNHLDLAINNQMRNTVSVLLGNGDGTFDNQKTYVADAFPTSLISGNFNEDTKLDLVVTNGGSDNIIVLFGNGDGTFPNPTTYKAGKVPVSIAVGDFDNDTILDLVTANSGEDSISILLGGGDETFQNQTKYRVGPQPQSVIIGDFNNDSKLDVITANHGNRSISILLGNGDGTFQKEKKYRVGPNPSYIAVGDFNNDTILDVVTTNEGENSVSILIGYGNGTFQDQDMYEASLYPKCVVVDDFNNDNKLDLITANSYSVSMSILLGNGDGTFQRPMSYTVDSGLIFVAAADFNNDTNLDLTAVGWGNTVYIVLGNGDGTFQEEKRYDIADIAQSVAVGDFNNDMKFDIVVANNYDTSISILFGNGDGTFHDPIKSTTGSHPYAVTASDFNNDMKLDLAVTNDQDNNVAILLNSCP
;
A
#
# COMPACT_ATOMS: atom_id res chain seq x y z
N MET A 1 -31.91 -24.75 -7.67
CA MET A 1 -31.48 -24.52 -9.06
C MET A 1 -31.94 -23.13 -9.43
N GLN A 2 -30.99 -22.24 -9.72
CA GLN A 2 -31.19 -20.93 -10.34
C GLN A 2 -31.95 -19.88 -9.50
N LEU A 3 -31.21 -19.17 -8.65
CA LEU A 3 -31.30 -17.72 -8.58
C LEU A 3 -29.99 -17.19 -9.17
N CYS A 4 -30.07 -16.21 -10.06
CA CYS A 4 -28.91 -15.60 -10.68
C CYS A 4 -28.25 -14.68 -9.65
N LYS A 5 -26.97 -14.94 -9.39
CA LYS A 5 -26.08 -13.93 -8.85
C LYS A 5 -26.04 -12.75 -9.84
N SER A 6 -26.14 -11.52 -9.34
CA SER A 6 -26.22 -10.30 -10.13
C SER A 6 -24.90 -9.57 -10.06
N ASP A 7 -24.14 -9.59 -11.15
CA ASP A 7 -22.94 -8.78 -11.35
C ASP A 7 -23.26 -7.32 -10.98
N CYS A 8 -22.89 -6.90 -9.77
CA CYS A 8 -23.66 -5.96 -8.96
C CYS A 8 -23.71 -4.57 -9.61
N GLN A 9 -22.54 -4.02 -10.00
CA GLN A 9 -22.40 -2.84 -10.85
C GLN A 9 -23.12 -1.50 -10.41
N THR A 10 -24.17 -1.44 -9.51
CA THR A 10 -25.26 -0.38 -9.51
C THR A 10 -26.10 -0.05 -8.18
N PRO A 11 -25.96 1.11 -7.47
CA PRO A 11 -26.63 1.34 -6.12
C PRO A 11 -27.77 2.38 -5.64
N PHE A 12 -28.33 3.43 -6.31
CA PHE A 12 -27.99 4.95 -5.97
C PHE A 12 -29.35 5.55 -5.26
N GLY A 13 -29.30 6.15 -4.03
CA GLY A 13 -30.44 6.75 -3.23
C GLY A 13 -30.25 7.88 -2.13
N PRO A 14 -30.42 7.72 -0.77
CA PRO A 14 -30.26 8.80 0.27
C PRO A 14 -29.33 8.50 1.50
N ASN A 15 -29.19 9.41 2.49
CA ASN A 15 -27.87 9.87 3.00
C ASN A 15 -27.54 10.10 4.52
N ASN A 16 -26.29 9.79 4.95
CA ASN A 16 -25.54 10.30 6.16
C ASN A 16 -24.05 10.68 5.84
N ARG A 17 -23.14 11.12 6.76
CA ARG A 17 -21.96 12.01 6.41
C ARG A 17 -20.72 12.11 7.37
N TYR A 18 -19.45 12.00 6.88
CA TYR A 18 -18.17 12.55 7.48
C TYR A 18 -16.96 12.69 6.47
N SER A 19 -15.69 13.06 6.86
CA SER A 19 -14.39 13.03 6.07
C SER A 19 -13.03 13.34 6.82
N THR A 20 -11.85 13.49 6.12
CA THR A 20 -10.42 13.41 6.65
C THR A 20 -9.43 14.60 6.29
N GLN A 21 -8.05 14.49 6.25
CA GLN A 21 -7.06 15.59 5.98
C GLN A 21 -5.81 15.47 5.02
N ILE A 22 -5.14 16.64 4.82
CA ILE A 22 -4.28 17.22 3.74
C ILE A 22 -3.12 16.49 3.05
N ASN A 23 -2.99 16.81 1.75
CA ASN A 23 -1.79 16.86 0.87
C ASN A 23 -1.38 15.54 0.18
N PRO A 24 -1.99 15.17 -0.97
CA PRO A 24 -1.95 13.80 -1.52
C PRO A 24 -0.58 13.25 -1.92
N VAL A 25 -0.21 12.10 -1.33
CA VAL A 25 0.99 11.29 -1.62
C VAL A 25 0.63 9.78 -1.69
N SER A 26 0.79 9.01 -0.60
CA SER A 26 0.61 7.54 -0.56
C SER A 26 -0.12 7.06 0.70
N ILE A 27 -0.36 5.75 0.84
CA ILE A 27 -1.13 5.12 1.94
C ILE A 27 -0.45 3.78 2.36
N ILE A 28 -0.62 3.30 3.62
CA ILE A 28 -0.48 1.88 4.05
C ILE A 28 -1.18 1.65 5.44
N ASN A 29 -1.36 0.41 5.94
CA ASN A 29 -2.27 -0.01 7.05
C ASN A 29 -1.59 -0.65 8.32
N GLY A 30 -2.38 -1.21 9.26
CA GLY A 30 -1.99 -1.72 10.60
C GLY A 30 -3.17 -2.25 11.49
N TYR A 31 -3.06 -2.24 12.84
CA TYR A 31 -4.06 -2.79 13.81
C TYR A 31 -3.94 -2.20 15.25
N PHE A 32 -4.83 -1.31 15.75
CA PHE A 32 -4.40 -0.17 16.58
C PHE A 32 -4.69 -0.09 18.11
N ASN A 33 -5.76 -0.65 18.75
CA ASN A 33 -5.90 -0.60 20.22
C ASN A 33 -6.78 -1.64 21.00
N ASN A 34 -7.54 -2.59 20.42
CA ASN A 34 -7.88 -3.86 21.11
C ASN A 34 -8.44 -5.03 20.24
N ASP A 35 -9.69 -4.96 19.75
CA ASP A 35 -10.35 -6.09 19.03
C ASP A 35 -11.38 -5.64 17.95
N THR A 36 -11.04 -5.83 16.66
CA THR A 36 -11.84 -5.54 15.45
C THR A 36 -12.43 -4.12 15.25
N LYS A 37 -11.70 -3.02 15.53
CA LYS A 37 -12.18 -1.60 15.31
C LYS A 37 -11.25 -0.62 14.54
N LEU A 38 -11.21 -0.62 13.20
CA LEU A 38 -10.08 -0.13 12.39
C LEU A 38 -9.96 1.39 12.03
N ASP A 39 -8.78 2.00 12.28
CA ASP A 39 -8.30 3.38 12.01
C ASP A 39 -7.61 3.64 10.66
N LEU A 40 -8.11 4.63 9.90
CA LEU A 40 -7.54 5.00 8.61
C LEU A 40 -6.60 6.23 8.64
N ALA A 41 -5.52 6.19 9.43
CA ALA A 41 -4.51 7.24 9.63
C ALA A 41 -4.06 8.07 8.38
N ILE A 42 -3.92 9.38 8.59
CA ILE A 42 -3.79 10.43 7.55
C ILE A 42 -2.45 11.21 7.60
N ALA A 43 -1.69 11.23 6.49
CA ALA A 43 -0.29 11.68 6.47
C ALA A 43 0.29 12.29 5.13
N ASN A 44 1.36 13.14 5.16
CA ASN A 44 2.07 13.73 3.97
C ASN A 44 3.64 13.94 4.03
N ASP A 45 4.28 15.13 3.86
CA ASP A 45 5.65 15.20 3.27
C ASP A 45 6.62 16.43 3.46
N VAL A 46 6.22 17.70 3.72
CA VAL A 46 7.13 18.91 3.73
C VAL A 46 7.09 19.87 4.97
N LEU A 47 7.85 19.51 6.02
CA LEU A 47 8.37 20.20 7.24
C LEU A 47 7.45 20.63 8.44
N GLY A 48 7.46 19.91 9.59
CA GLY A 48 7.16 20.51 10.91
C GLY A 48 7.23 19.72 12.26
N SER A 49 6.39 18.72 12.59
CA SER A 49 6.25 18.00 13.91
C SER A 49 5.83 16.49 13.91
N VAL A 50 4.55 16.02 14.04
CA VAL A 50 4.01 14.71 13.52
C VAL A 50 2.52 14.40 13.85
N SER A 51 1.80 13.77 12.89
CA SER A 51 0.34 13.46 12.96
C SER A 51 -0.04 11.98 13.09
N ILE A 52 -1.17 11.66 13.77
CA ILE A 52 -1.89 10.36 13.85
C ILE A 52 -3.27 10.51 14.61
N LEU A 53 -4.08 9.45 14.80
CA LEU A 53 -5.27 9.38 15.70
C LEU A 53 -5.10 8.21 16.72
N PHE A 54 -6.10 7.86 17.56
CA PHE A 54 -6.20 6.67 18.46
C PHE A 54 -7.55 6.71 19.22
N ASN A 55 -8.51 5.79 19.02
CA ASN A 55 -9.92 5.93 19.47
C ASN A 55 -10.27 5.20 20.79
N ASN A 56 -11.31 5.69 21.47
CA ASN A 56 -12.19 4.97 22.41
C ASN A 56 -13.16 4.08 21.60
N GLY A 57 -12.58 3.22 20.74
CA GLY A 57 -13.15 2.59 19.54
C GLY A 57 -14.67 2.52 19.44
N ASP A 58 -15.25 3.23 18.47
CA ASP A 58 -16.70 3.43 18.40
C ASP A 58 -17.26 3.76 17.01
N GLY A 59 -16.47 3.55 15.96
CA GLY A 59 -16.72 3.95 14.57
C GLY A 59 -16.05 5.27 14.15
N THR A 60 -15.60 6.13 15.08
CA THR A 60 -15.73 7.57 14.81
C THR A 60 -14.70 8.55 15.45
N PHE A 61 -14.53 9.76 14.87
CA PHE A 61 -13.33 10.63 14.78
C PHE A 61 -12.65 11.55 15.88
N GLN A 62 -13.11 11.73 17.13
CA GLN A 62 -12.82 12.91 18.04
C GLN A 62 -11.31 13.34 18.25
N ASN A 63 -11.00 14.61 18.63
CA ASN A 63 -9.60 15.14 18.68
C ASN A 63 -9.16 16.00 19.92
N GLN A 64 -7.88 15.97 20.38
CA GLN A 64 -6.73 16.73 19.80
C GLN A 64 -5.51 16.92 20.78
N VAL A 65 -4.28 16.56 20.36
CA VAL A 65 -2.96 16.92 21.01
C VAL A 65 -1.81 17.09 19.98
N VAL A 66 -0.51 16.99 20.37
CA VAL A 66 0.69 17.14 19.51
C VAL A 66 1.88 16.22 19.90
N TYR A 67 2.60 15.66 18.91
CA TYR A 67 3.93 15.00 19.01
C TYR A 67 4.92 15.79 18.10
N ALA A 68 6.25 15.55 18.11
CA ALA A 68 7.21 16.23 17.20
C ALA A 68 8.58 15.53 17.01
N VAL A 69 8.99 15.13 15.79
CA VAL A 69 10.18 14.24 15.57
C VAL A 69 11.53 14.87 15.16
N GLY A 70 11.93 14.91 13.87
CA GLY A 70 13.32 15.13 13.41
C GLY A 70 13.47 16.02 12.16
N ALA A 71 13.65 15.47 10.94
CA ALA A 71 13.72 16.25 9.68
C ALA A 71 13.58 15.43 8.37
N PHE A 72 12.50 15.60 7.58
CA PHE A 72 12.21 14.96 6.27
C PHE A 72 11.85 13.45 6.27
N PRO A 73 10.92 12.92 5.42
CA PRO A 73 10.28 11.62 5.68
C PRO A 73 10.55 10.46 4.68
N VAL A 74 10.22 9.25 5.14
CA VAL A 74 9.74 8.09 4.36
C VAL A 74 8.48 7.57 5.11
N PHE A 75 8.32 6.32 5.59
CA PHE A 75 7.09 5.86 6.33
C PHE A 75 7.24 4.62 7.27
N VAL A 76 6.18 3.84 7.56
CA VAL A 76 6.14 2.55 8.33
C VAL A 76 5.07 1.56 7.82
N THR A 77 5.31 0.24 7.91
CA THR A 77 4.46 -0.83 7.35
C THR A 77 4.29 -2.02 8.31
N VAL A 78 3.44 -2.98 7.96
CA VAL A 78 3.09 -4.21 8.69
C VAL A 78 4.13 -5.35 8.61
N GLY A 79 3.97 -6.35 9.49
CA GLY A 79 4.65 -7.66 9.44
C GLY A 79 4.57 -8.56 10.70
N ASP A 80 3.70 -8.30 11.69
CA ASP A 80 3.56 -8.97 13.02
C ASP A 80 4.78 -8.92 13.96
N PHE A 81 5.98 -9.05 13.42
CA PHE A 81 7.30 -8.79 13.98
C PHE A 81 7.69 -9.41 15.34
N ASN A 82 6.92 -9.37 16.42
CA ASN A 82 7.47 -9.74 17.73
C ASN A 82 6.57 -10.37 18.83
N ASN A 83 5.44 -11.04 18.51
CA ASN A 83 5.01 -12.27 19.22
C ASN A 83 3.94 -13.12 18.49
N ASP A 84 2.76 -12.58 18.14
CA ASP A 84 1.52 -13.39 18.22
C ASP A 84 0.44 -13.15 17.14
N ALA A 85 0.82 -12.98 15.88
CA ALA A 85 -0.08 -12.88 14.72
C ALA A 85 -1.08 -11.69 14.79
N LYS A 86 -0.56 -10.52 15.18
CA LYS A 86 -1.13 -9.20 14.89
C LYS A 86 -0.32 -8.59 13.73
N LEU A 87 0.01 -7.29 13.74
CA LEU A 87 0.34 -6.57 12.50
C LEU A 87 1.62 -5.70 12.42
N ASP A 88 2.19 -5.15 13.54
CA ASP A 88 4.39 -3.50 14.46
C ASP A 88 5.09 -2.22 13.79
N LEU A 89 5.29 -1.18 14.63
CA LEU A 89 5.51 0.18 14.26
C LEU A 89 6.98 0.62 14.37
N VAL A 90 7.59 0.91 13.23
CA VAL A 90 8.96 1.42 13.10
C VAL A 90 9.01 2.49 12.01
N THR A 91 9.27 3.77 12.32
CA THR A 91 9.13 4.83 11.30
C THR A 91 10.42 5.40 10.75
N ALA A 92 10.36 5.60 9.42
CA ALA A 92 10.49 6.76 8.49
C ALA A 92 11.82 7.80 8.21
N ASN A 93 13.01 9.32 9.46
CA ASN A 93 13.41 10.83 9.52
C ASN A 93 14.81 11.24 8.95
N GLN A 94 15.02 12.10 7.97
CA GLN A 94 16.37 12.24 7.36
C GLN A 94 17.51 12.73 8.31
N ALA A 95 17.57 14.02 8.67
CA ALA A 95 18.85 14.75 8.64
C ALA A 95 19.97 14.43 9.68
N GLU A 96 19.82 13.49 10.61
CA GLU A 96 20.91 13.06 11.51
C GLU A 96 20.80 11.59 12.01
N ASN A 97 21.78 10.76 11.63
CA ASN A 97 22.47 9.73 12.42
C ASN A 97 21.91 8.30 12.61
N THR A 98 20.60 8.00 12.65
CA THR A 98 20.21 6.64 13.11
C THR A 98 18.88 6.09 12.65
N ILE A 99 18.94 4.81 12.24
CA ILE A 99 17.79 3.91 12.15
C ILE A 99 16.87 4.12 13.35
N SER A 100 15.63 4.44 13.05
CA SER A 100 14.81 5.27 13.93
C SER A 100 13.62 4.50 14.41
N ILE A 101 13.78 3.93 15.59
CA ILE A 101 12.83 2.99 16.17
C ILE A 101 12.76 3.15 17.69
N LEU A 102 11.54 3.31 18.18
CA LEU A 102 10.99 2.49 19.27
C LEU A 102 9.82 1.71 18.63
N LEU A 103 9.36 0.64 19.27
CA LEU A 103 8.30 -0.28 18.81
C LEU A 103 7.19 -0.40 19.89
N ASN A 104 6.25 -1.34 19.74
CA ASN A 104 5.11 -1.56 20.64
C ASN A 104 5.39 -1.55 22.15
N ASN A 105 4.49 -0.93 22.91
CA ASN A 105 3.98 -1.49 24.16
C ASN A 105 2.62 -0.85 24.47
N GLY A 106 1.61 -1.20 23.67
CA GLY A 106 0.26 -0.58 23.60
C GLY A 106 -0.59 -0.48 24.87
N ASN A 107 -0.23 -1.09 25.99
CA ASN A 107 -0.37 -0.51 27.33
C ASN A 107 0.68 -1.11 28.29
N GLY A 108 1.94 -0.75 28.06
CA GLY A 108 3.10 -1.15 28.85
C GLY A 108 4.15 -0.04 28.85
N THR A 109 5.43 -0.39 28.69
CA THR A 109 6.45 0.62 28.36
C THR A 109 7.79 0.03 27.90
N PHE A 110 8.19 0.41 26.70
CA PHE A 110 9.59 0.36 26.25
C PHE A 110 10.50 1.20 27.15
N GLN A 111 11.55 0.57 27.68
CA GLN A 111 12.36 1.01 28.82
C GLN A 111 13.62 1.84 28.49
N ASN A 112 14.28 1.58 27.36
CA ASN A 112 15.69 1.99 27.12
C ASN A 112 15.86 3.19 26.17
N GLU A 113 17.07 3.73 26.09
CA GLU A 113 17.52 4.66 25.03
C GLU A 113 18.61 4.07 24.11
N LYS A 114 18.61 4.43 22.81
CA LYS A 114 19.78 4.23 21.93
C LYS A 114 19.97 5.23 20.79
N LYS A 115 21.17 5.18 20.20
CA LYS A 115 21.73 5.92 19.06
C LYS A 115 22.44 4.87 18.15
N TYR A 116 22.29 5.00 16.84
CA TYR A 116 23.08 4.36 15.77
C TYR A 116 24.54 4.85 15.68
N SER A 117 25.18 4.63 14.54
CA SER A 117 26.15 5.59 13.99
C SER A 117 26.12 5.48 12.46
N VAL A 118 25.09 6.06 11.80
CA VAL A 118 24.73 5.70 10.41
C VAL A 118 24.15 6.84 9.55
N GLY A 119 24.52 6.79 8.26
CA GLY A 119 23.79 7.35 7.13
C GLY A 119 24.63 7.99 6.02
N THR A 120 24.57 7.44 4.80
CA THR A 120 24.47 8.25 3.55
C THR A 120 23.74 7.41 2.50
N SER A 121 22.52 7.73 2.05
CA SER A 121 21.57 8.77 2.46
C SER A 121 20.10 8.26 2.53
N PRO A 122 19.82 7.34 3.46
CA PRO A 122 17.91 7.43 4.48
C PRO A 122 16.64 6.86 3.73
N ALA A 123 16.00 5.71 4.07
CA ALA A 123 15.23 4.94 3.06
C ALA A 123 14.03 4.02 3.45
N CYS A 124 14.02 2.73 3.01
CA CYS A 124 12.97 1.69 3.20
C CYS A 124 13.36 0.29 2.62
N VAL A 125 12.84 -0.87 3.11
CA VAL A 125 13.22 -2.25 2.65
C VAL A 125 12.35 -3.48 3.08
N THR A 126 12.76 -4.72 2.69
CA THR A 126 12.22 -6.07 3.04
C THR A 126 13.26 -7.03 3.73
N VAL A 127 13.23 -8.37 3.52
CA VAL A 127 13.80 -9.47 4.36
C VAL A 127 14.21 -10.74 3.55
N GLY A 128 15.05 -11.67 4.08
CA GLY A 128 14.90 -13.13 3.81
C GLY A 128 16.08 -14.16 3.84
N ASP A 129 15.75 -15.45 4.04
CA ASP A 129 16.62 -16.55 4.57
C ASP A 129 16.88 -17.82 3.71
N PHE A 130 17.71 -18.71 4.26
CA PHE A 130 18.24 -20.00 3.78
C PHE A 130 18.08 -21.18 4.80
N ASN A 131 17.58 -20.96 6.04
CA ASN A 131 17.73 -21.84 7.21
C ASN A 131 16.44 -22.35 7.89
N ASN A 132 15.33 -21.60 7.87
CA ASN A 132 13.98 -21.87 8.40
C ASN A 132 13.85 -22.27 9.90
N ASP A 133 13.53 -21.30 10.78
CA ASP A 133 13.04 -21.55 12.16
C ASP A 133 12.28 -20.37 12.85
N THR A 134 11.99 -19.20 12.24
CA THR A 134 11.22 -18.02 12.79
C THR A 134 11.91 -16.73 13.41
N LYS A 135 12.98 -16.12 12.84
CA LYS A 135 13.65 -14.81 13.24
C LYS A 135 14.91 -14.31 12.45
N LEU A 136 14.97 -13.05 12.02
CA LEU A 136 15.49 -12.50 10.71
C LEU A 136 17.02 -12.23 10.42
N ASP A 137 17.26 -11.56 9.26
CA ASP A 137 18.52 -11.28 8.50
C ASP A 137 18.26 -10.45 7.20
N LEU A 138 17.71 -9.25 7.37
CA LEU A 138 16.94 -8.50 6.36
C LEU A 138 17.69 -7.47 5.48
N ALA A 139 16.98 -6.59 4.75
CA ALA A 139 17.47 -5.75 3.64
C ALA A 139 17.92 -4.29 4.01
N THR A 140 18.52 -3.54 3.05
CA THR A 140 18.82 -2.06 3.06
C THR A 140 18.95 -1.50 1.61
N THR A 141 19.25 -0.22 1.34
CA THR A 141 19.20 0.38 -0.04
C THR A 141 20.29 1.44 -0.31
N ASN A 142 20.60 1.85 -1.58
CA ASN A 142 21.49 3.03 -1.83
C ASN A 142 21.28 4.01 -3.06
N ASN A 143 20.42 3.75 -4.05
CA ASN A 143 20.05 4.63 -5.20
C ASN A 143 21.13 5.14 -6.20
N ASP A 144 21.34 6.46 -6.33
CA ASP A 144 20.90 7.33 -7.46
C ASP A 144 21.34 7.01 -8.91
N ASP A 145 22.13 5.97 -9.15
CA ASP A 145 22.18 5.29 -10.45
C ASP A 145 22.19 3.79 -10.17
N ARG A 146 21.02 3.26 -9.76
CA ARG A 146 20.70 1.82 -9.72
C ARG A 146 21.32 0.99 -8.55
N THR A 147 21.47 1.50 -7.31
CA THR A 147 22.18 0.81 -6.17
C THR A 147 21.37 0.51 -4.85
N ILE A 148 21.90 -0.36 -3.95
CA ILE A 148 21.11 -1.23 -3.01
C ILE A 148 21.86 -1.64 -1.67
N SER A 149 21.32 -2.51 -0.76
CA SER A 149 21.98 -3.14 0.45
C SER A 149 21.17 -4.31 1.14
N ILE A 150 21.74 -5.14 2.04
CA ILE A 150 21.08 -6.23 2.84
C ILE A 150 22.10 -6.77 3.87
N LEU A 151 21.71 -7.22 5.06
CA LEU A 151 22.58 -7.46 6.22
C LEU A 151 23.23 -8.89 6.33
N PHE A 152 23.67 -9.33 7.53
CA PHE A 152 24.25 -10.68 7.87
C PHE A 152 23.87 -11.06 9.36
N GLY A 153 23.18 -12.20 9.57
CA GLY A 153 22.05 -12.27 10.53
C GLY A 153 22.16 -12.85 11.94
N LYS A 154 21.12 -12.55 12.75
CA LYS A 154 20.97 -12.78 14.23
C LYS A 154 19.49 -12.85 14.66
N GLY A 155 18.93 -11.75 15.21
CA GLY A 155 17.49 -11.41 15.23
C GLY A 155 16.92 -11.05 16.61
N ASP A 156 16.13 -9.96 16.68
CA ASP A 156 15.69 -9.16 17.86
C ASP A 156 15.78 -7.64 17.62
N GLY A 157 16.78 -7.22 16.83
CA GLY A 157 17.59 -6.13 17.35
C GLY A 157 18.97 -5.77 16.75
N ILE A 158 19.79 -6.67 16.15
CA ILE A 158 21.19 -6.32 15.74
C ILE A 158 21.75 -7.06 14.48
N PHE A 159 22.08 -6.35 13.38
CA PHE A 159 22.42 -6.92 12.06
C PHE A 159 23.56 -6.21 11.27
N GLU A 160 24.13 -6.85 10.23
CA GLU A 160 25.37 -6.43 9.50
C GLU A 160 25.23 -5.96 8.01
N ASN A 161 24.34 -5.00 7.73
CA ASN A 161 24.39 -4.02 6.61
C ASN A 161 24.09 -4.37 5.12
N GLU A 162 25.09 -4.82 4.33
CA GLU A 162 25.31 -4.25 2.98
C GLU A 162 25.47 -5.15 1.72
N LYS A 163 24.42 -5.82 1.25
CA LYS A 163 24.34 -6.34 -0.14
C LYS A 163 24.13 -5.23 -1.17
N LYS A 164 25.25 -4.51 -1.37
CA LYS A 164 25.47 -3.16 -1.91
C LYS A 164 26.08 -3.19 -3.31
N TYR A 165 25.40 -3.81 -4.29
CA TYR A 165 25.88 -3.92 -5.68
C TYR A 165 25.30 -2.82 -6.61
N GLU A 166 25.77 -2.78 -7.86
CA GLU A 166 25.38 -1.84 -8.90
C GLU A 166 24.45 -2.53 -9.94
N VAL A 167 23.16 -2.19 -9.94
CA VAL A 167 22.06 -3.02 -10.51
C VAL A 167 20.79 -2.25 -10.94
N GLY A 168 19.93 -1.80 -10.01
CA GLY A 168 18.63 -1.11 -10.24
C GLY A 168 18.10 -0.32 -9.03
N SER A 169 17.36 0.79 -9.22
CA SER A 169 16.91 1.67 -8.10
C SER A 169 15.74 2.66 -8.39
N HIS A 170 14.77 2.32 -9.24
CA HIS A 170 13.55 3.07 -9.61
C HIS A 170 12.46 2.13 -10.15
N PRO A 171 12.76 0.87 -10.48
CA PRO A 171 12.29 -0.18 -9.57
C PRO A 171 12.38 0.29 -8.09
N GLN A 172 11.26 0.76 -7.56
CA GLN A 172 10.85 0.77 -6.14
C GLN A 172 9.85 -0.37 -5.86
N ALA A 173 9.30 -0.96 -6.93
CA ALA A 173 8.22 -1.92 -6.92
C ALA A 173 8.75 -3.36 -6.82
N LEU A 174 8.54 -4.04 -5.69
CA LEU A 174 8.84 -5.46 -5.54
C LEU A 174 7.80 -6.08 -4.63
N THR A 175 7.25 -7.27 -4.94
CA THR A 175 6.47 -8.02 -3.94
C THR A 175 6.22 -9.50 -4.17
N VAL A 176 6.00 -10.02 -5.40
CA VAL A 176 5.56 -11.44 -5.59
C VAL A 176 5.85 -12.19 -6.94
N GLY A 177 6.84 -11.89 -7.83
CA GLY A 177 6.97 -12.54 -9.19
C GLY A 177 8.34 -12.90 -9.86
N ASP A 178 8.30 -13.82 -10.87
CA ASP A 178 9.08 -15.10 -10.87
C ASP A 178 8.86 -16.02 -12.17
N PHE A 179 9.60 -17.15 -12.50
CA PHE A 179 9.21 -18.30 -13.49
C PHE A 179 9.50 -19.92 -13.31
N ASN A 180 9.09 -20.73 -12.26
CA ASN A 180 9.27 -22.19 -11.86
C ASN A 180 8.20 -22.87 -10.88
N ASN A 181 8.22 -22.64 -9.53
CA ASN A 181 7.21 -22.89 -8.44
C ASN A 181 7.80 -23.53 -7.16
N ASP A 182 7.75 -22.84 -5.99
CA ASP A 182 8.47 -23.25 -4.76
C ASP A 182 8.06 -22.76 -3.29
N ASN A 183 7.13 -21.80 -3.01
CA ASN A 183 6.53 -21.14 -1.75
C ASN A 183 7.18 -19.95 -0.84
N THR A 184 7.72 -18.78 -1.30
CA THR A 184 8.19 -17.48 -0.64
C THR A 184 8.94 -16.33 -1.39
N LEU A 185 9.91 -16.38 -2.36
CA LEU A 185 11.09 -15.39 -2.52
C LEU A 185 12.01 -15.37 -3.81
N ASP A 186 11.50 -15.01 -5.00
CA ASP A 186 12.24 -14.40 -6.13
C ASP A 186 12.55 -12.93 -5.83
N LEU A 187 13.64 -12.41 -6.38
CA LEU A 187 14.18 -11.11 -5.98
C LEU A 187 13.86 -10.02 -7.03
N ALA A 188 12.75 -10.18 -7.75
CA ALA A 188 12.39 -9.30 -8.87
C ALA A 188 11.90 -7.92 -8.42
N VAL A 189 12.14 -6.90 -9.27
CA VAL A 189 11.99 -5.49 -8.86
C VAL A 189 11.43 -4.55 -9.96
N VAL A 190 11.20 -5.05 -11.17
CA VAL A 190 10.30 -4.57 -12.26
C VAL A 190 10.27 -3.08 -12.73
N ASN A 191 10.01 -2.88 -14.03
CA ASN A 191 10.96 -2.08 -14.81
C ASN A 191 10.42 -1.36 -16.10
N SER A 192 9.79 -0.15 -16.10
CA SER A 192 9.40 0.53 -17.37
C SER A 192 9.62 2.06 -17.58
N ASN A 193 10.40 2.77 -16.75
CA ASN A 193 10.92 4.13 -17.03
C ASN A 193 11.64 4.31 -18.39
N GLU A 194 10.94 4.81 -19.42
CA GLU A 194 11.31 4.70 -20.85
C GLU A 194 11.19 3.27 -21.44
N ASN A 195 10.11 2.59 -21.06
CA ASN A 195 9.34 1.56 -21.78
C ASN A 195 9.91 0.12 -21.91
N SER A 196 10.64 -0.38 -20.90
CA SER A 196 10.95 -1.83 -20.77
C SER A 196 9.85 -2.63 -20.01
N ILE A 197 10.02 -3.93 -19.77
CA ILE A 197 9.63 -4.58 -18.50
C ILE A 197 10.59 -5.71 -18.16
N SER A 198 10.73 -6.06 -16.88
CA SER A 198 11.76 -7.00 -16.41
C SER A 198 11.38 -7.68 -15.10
N ILE A 199 11.65 -8.97 -15.00
CA ILE A 199 11.40 -9.83 -13.83
C ILE A 199 12.71 -10.61 -13.55
N LEU A 200 12.76 -11.62 -12.66
CA LEU A 200 14.01 -12.21 -12.19
C LEU A 200 14.19 -13.72 -12.44
N LEU A 201 14.61 -14.46 -11.41
CA LEU A 201 15.28 -15.79 -11.41
C LEU A 201 15.94 -15.99 -10.01
N ASN A 202 15.34 -16.76 -9.08
CA ASN A 202 15.93 -17.04 -7.74
C ASN A 202 15.74 -18.48 -7.18
N ASN A 203 15.83 -18.62 -5.84
CA ASN A 203 16.69 -19.62 -5.19
C ASN A 203 16.38 -19.97 -3.71
N GLY A 204 16.09 -19.00 -2.83
CA GLY A 204 16.17 -19.23 -1.38
C GLY A 204 17.59 -19.52 -0.83
N ASP A 205 18.70 -19.22 -1.56
CA ASP A 205 20.06 -19.84 -1.37
C ASP A 205 21.29 -18.89 -1.28
N GLY A 206 21.86 -18.41 -2.39
CA GLY A 206 23.19 -17.78 -2.44
C GLY A 206 24.07 -17.97 -3.69
N THR A 207 23.57 -18.51 -4.80
CA THR A 207 24.24 -18.51 -6.11
C THR A 207 23.92 -17.26 -6.96
N PHE A 208 23.61 -17.35 -8.27
CA PHE A 208 23.35 -16.16 -9.14
C PHE A 208 22.49 -16.49 -10.39
N GLN A 209 21.36 -15.81 -10.67
CA GLN A 209 20.71 -15.92 -12.01
C GLN A 209 19.93 -14.72 -12.65
N HIS A 210 19.40 -13.72 -11.91
CA HIS A 210 19.07 -12.35 -12.42
C HIS A 210 17.89 -12.10 -13.41
N GLN A 211 17.73 -12.80 -14.54
CA GLN A 211 17.32 -12.10 -15.78
C GLN A 211 15.95 -12.42 -16.42
N LYS A 212 14.98 -11.47 -16.37
CA LYS A 212 13.93 -11.34 -17.41
C LYS A 212 13.64 -9.95 -18.00
N LYS A 213 13.20 -9.91 -19.29
CA LYS A 213 13.12 -8.75 -20.22
C LYS A 213 11.95 -8.83 -21.24
N TYR A 214 11.21 -7.73 -21.44
CA TYR A 214 10.94 -7.14 -22.79
C TYR A 214 10.61 -5.62 -22.74
N GLU A 215 9.55 -5.11 -23.41
CA GLU A 215 9.27 -3.68 -23.67
C GLU A 215 7.78 -3.38 -23.89
N VAL A 216 7.24 -2.39 -23.17
CA VAL A 216 5.79 -2.09 -23.05
C VAL A 216 5.55 -0.74 -22.29
N GLY A 217 4.27 -0.38 -22.06
CA GLY A 217 3.71 0.91 -21.59
C GLY A 217 4.56 1.87 -20.75
N SER A 218 4.49 3.18 -21.00
CA SER A 218 5.58 4.09 -20.59
C SER A 218 5.62 4.34 -19.09
N THR A 219 6.49 3.71 -18.34
CA THR A 219 6.62 3.90 -16.87
C THR A 219 5.40 3.58 -15.96
N PRO A 220 4.13 3.38 -16.33
CA PRO A 220 2.95 3.13 -15.44
C PRO A 220 2.51 4.06 -14.27
N LYS A 221 2.43 3.65 -13.00
CA LYS A 221 1.81 4.35 -11.80
C LYS A 221 0.33 3.96 -11.51
N ALA A 222 0.04 3.13 -10.48
CA ALA A 222 -1.29 2.78 -9.87
C ALA A 222 -1.22 1.52 -8.93
N VAL A 223 -1.83 0.37 -9.33
CA VAL A 223 -1.68 -1.07 -8.95
C VAL A 223 -2.28 -1.80 -7.73
N ALA A 224 -2.91 -2.92 -8.05
CA ALA A 224 -3.38 -4.03 -7.22
C ALA A 224 -3.24 -5.32 -8.07
N ILE A 225 -3.24 -6.52 -7.46
CA ILE A 225 -3.31 -7.77 -8.24
C ILE A 225 -4.67 -7.93 -8.89
N GLY A 226 -4.73 -8.64 -10.01
CA GLY A 226 -6.01 -9.06 -10.56
C GLY A 226 -5.95 -9.62 -11.97
N ASP A 227 -7.13 -9.94 -12.48
CA ASP A 227 -7.43 -11.30 -12.91
C ASP A 227 -8.38 -11.27 -14.12
N PHE A 228 -8.07 -11.80 -15.32
CA PHE A 228 -8.87 -11.63 -16.55
C PHE A 228 -8.76 -12.77 -17.65
N ASP A 229 -9.09 -14.04 -17.35
CA ASP A 229 -9.31 -15.31 -18.13
C ASP A 229 -9.74 -16.44 -17.15
N ASN A 230 -9.07 -17.61 -17.02
CA ASN A 230 -9.34 -18.62 -15.97
C ASN A 230 -8.20 -19.66 -15.83
N ASN A 231 -7.49 -19.79 -14.70
CA ASN A 231 -6.41 -20.81 -14.60
C ASN A 231 -6.08 -21.50 -13.27
N ASN A 232 -6.79 -21.25 -12.16
CA ASN A 232 -6.36 -21.74 -10.84
C ASN A 232 -4.87 -21.41 -10.63
N ARG A 233 -4.62 -20.10 -10.57
CA ARG A 233 -3.46 -19.32 -10.08
C ARG A 233 -3.60 -17.94 -10.70
N LEU A 234 -3.05 -17.68 -11.88
CA LEU A 234 -2.14 -16.55 -12.02
C LEU A 234 -2.55 -15.50 -13.07
N ASP A 235 -2.46 -14.21 -12.74
CA ASP A 235 -2.55 -13.05 -13.65
C ASP A 235 -1.66 -11.88 -13.12
N LEU A 236 -1.89 -10.62 -13.51
CA LEU A 236 -1.13 -9.43 -13.12
C LEU A 236 -1.84 -8.12 -13.52
N VAL A 237 -1.45 -6.99 -12.94
CA VAL A 237 -1.50 -5.71 -13.67
C VAL A 237 -0.37 -4.73 -13.38
N ILE A 238 -0.29 -3.78 -14.31
CA ILE A 238 0.46 -2.55 -14.35
C ILE A 238 -0.53 -1.48 -14.88
N VAL A 239 -1.02 -0.55 -14.03
CA VAL A 239 -1.93 0.59 -14.36
C VAL A 239 -1.17 1.94 -14.25
N ASN A 240 -1.66 3.03 -14.85
CA ASN A 240 -0.79 3.92 -15.65
C ASN A 240 -1.17 5.43 -15.65
N GLN A 241 -0.15 6.30 -15.73
CA GLN A 241 -0.16 7.77 -15.96
C GLN A 241 0.00 8.10 -17.50
N ASP A 242 0.57 9.25 -17.92
CA ASP A 242 1.11 9.77 -19.24
C ASP A 242 0.45 9.50 -20.63
N ALA A 243 0.97 10.21 -21.65
CA ALA A 243 0.42 10.37 -22.99
C ALA A 243 0.79 9.29 -24.03
N ASN A 244 -0.20 8.74 -24.74
CA ASN A 244 -0.12 8.04 -26.02
C ASN A 244 0.67 6.71 -26.12
N ASN A 245 0.30 5.67 -25.32
CA ASN A 245 0.51 4.29 -25.77
C ASN A 245 -0.52 3.26 -25.24
N ILE A 246 -0.48 1.99 -25.67
CA ILE A 246 -1.05 0.85 -24.92
C ILE A 246 -0.36 -0.46 -25.33
N SER A 247 -0.55 -1.51 -24.53
CA SER A 247 0.05 -2.82 -24.75
C SER A 247 -0.91 -3.96 -24.38
N ILE A 248 -1.22 -4.07 -23.08
CA ILE A 248 -1.62 -5.27 -22.33
C ILE A 248 -0.68 -6.48 -22.51
N LEU A 249 -0.42 -7.25 -21.45
CA LEU A 249 0.25 -8.57 -21.48
C LEU A 249 -0.79 -9.70 -21.19
N LEU A 250 -0.39 -10.91 -20.75
CA LEU A 250 -1.16 -11.99 -20.06
C LEU A 250 -0.11 -12.87 -19.28
N GLY A 251 -0.35 -14.09 -18.75
CA GLY A 251 0.80 -14.97 -18.39
C GLY A 251 0.71 -16.34 -17.65
N ASN A 252 -0.42 -16.76 -17.07
CA ASN A 252 -0.75 -18.11 -16.54
C ASN A 252 0.21 -18.92 -15.62
N GLY A 253 1.44 -18.51 -15.25
CA GLY A 253 2.30 -19.24 -14.31
C GLY A 253 2.94 -20.54 -14.81
N ASP A 254 3.20 -20.66 -16.12
CA ASP A 254 4.07 -21.73 -16.71
C ASP A 254 5.47 -21.22 -17.06
N GLY A 255 5.87 -20.09 -16.46
CA GLY A 255 7.19 -19.50 -16.60
C GLY A 255 7.38 -18.53 -17.78
N THR A 256 6.30 -18.13 -18.44
CA THR A 256 6.40 -17.51 -19.76
C THR A 256 6.56 -15.97 -19.78
N PHE A 257 5.84 -15.17 -18.99
CA PHE A 257 5.09 -14.01 -19.52
C PHE A 257 4.21 -14.47 -20.71
N GLN A 258 2.96 -14.04 -20.76
CA GLN A 258 2.29 -13.85 -22.04
C GLN A 258 2.19 -12.37 -22.40
N HIS A 259 1.61 -12.11 -23.59
CA HIS A 259 1.40 -10.76 -24.10
C HIS A 259 -0.03 -10.45 -24.62
N GLN A 260 -0.69 -11.37 -25.35
CA GLN A 260 -2.16 -11.47 -25.31
C GLN A 260 -3.03 -10.27 -25.80
N LYS A 261 -4.11 -10.00 -25.04
CA LYS A 261 -5.33 -9.19 -25.32
C LYS A 261 -5.12 -7.63 -25.29
N THR A 262 -6.16 -6.78 -25.23
CA THR A 262 -6.09 -5.29 -25.47
C THR A 262 -7.19 -4.41 -24.78
N TYR A 263 -6.90 -3.30 -24.04
CA TYR A 263 -7.93 -2.31 -23.53
C TYR A 263 -7.43 -0.96 -22.88
N ARG A 264 -8.22 -0.22 -22.05
CA ARG A 264 -8.13 1.25 -21.75
C ARG A 264 -8.66 1.80 -20.38
N VAL A 265 -8.42 3.10 -20.21
CA VAL A 265 -9.53 4.05 -20.06
C VAL A 265 -9.38 5.14 -21.15
N GLY A 266 -10.42 5.87 -21.51
CA GLY A 266 -10.42 6.93 -22.53
C GLY A 266 -9.55 8.16 -22.22
N ALA A 267 -8.25 7.96 -21.93
CA ALA A 267 -7.48 8.67 -20.91
C ALA A 267 -8.08 8.45 -19.51
N TYR A 268 -7.39 8.53 -18.37
CA TYR A 268 -6.11 9.15 -18.01
C TYR A 268 -5.65 8.42 -16.69
N PRO A 269 -5.31 7.11 -16.70
CA PRO A 269 -5.61 6.12 -15.63
C PRO A 269 -5.04 6.37 -14.22
N GLN A 270 -5.53 5.67 -13.16
CA GLN A 270 -5.08 5.90 -11.76
C GLN A 270 -5.05 4.74 -10.72
N THR A 271 -5.94 3.74 -10.77
CA THR A 271 -6.40 3.00 -9.56
C THR A 271 -6.87 1.58 -9.90
N VAL A 272 -6.89 0.64 -8.92
CA VAL A 272 -6.99 -0.82 -9.18
C VAL A 272 -7.86 -1.68 -8.21
N THR A 273 -7.93 -1.43 -6.88
CA THR A 273 -8.72 -2.09 -5.77
C THR A 273 -9.92 -3.04 -6.09
N VAL A 274 -10.15 -4.11 -5.29
CA VAL A 274 -10.45 -5.50 -5.76
C VAL A 274 -11.34 -6.39 -4.82
N GLY A 275 -11.88 -7.59 -5.21
CA GLY A 275 -11.82 -8.90 -4.46
C GLY A 275 -13.12 -9.71 -4.07
N ASP A 276 -13.41 -10.04 -2.79
CA ASP A 276 -14.55 -10.88 -2.28
C ASP A 276 -15.91 -10.27 -1.76
N PHE A 277 -16.18 -8.98 -1.47
CA PHE A 277 -17.46 -8.37 -0.97
C PHE A 277 -18.60 -9.32 -0.45
N ASN A 278 -19.36 -9.95 -1.38
CA ASN A 278 -20.81 -9.73 -1.51
C ASN A 278 -21.60 -11.03 -1.60
N ASN A 279 -21.59 -11.58 -2.81
CA ASN A 279 -22.38 -12.72 -3.25
C ASN A 279 -21.95 -13.14 -4.67
N ASP A 280 -21.66 -12.26 -5.63
CA ASP A 280 -22.19 -12.50 -6.99
C ASP A 280 -21.36 -13.28 -8.05
N ASN A 281 -20.27 -13.99 -7.68
CA ASN A 281 -19.47 -14.89 -8.55
C ASN A 281 -19.26 -14.48 -10.04
N HIS A 282 -18.48 -13.42 -10.26
CA HIS A 282 -17.54 -13.33 -11.37
C HIS A 282 -16.32 -12.53 -10.88
N LEU A 283 -16.58 -11.30 -10.44
CA LEU A 283 -15.82 -10.42 -9.54
C LEU A 283 -16.67 -9.13 -9.33
N ASP A 284 -16.15 -8.01 -8.83
CA ASP A 284 -16.72 -6.64 -8.90
C ASP A 284 -15.66 -5.68 -8.27
N LEU A 285 -15.76 -4.36 -8.48
CA LEU A 285 -14.92 -3.32 -7.88
C LEU A 285 -15.37 -1.88 -8.21
N ALA A 286 -15.03 -0.89 -7.38
CA ALA A 286 -15.50 0.51 -7.51
C ALA A 286 -14.40 1.57 -7.81
N ILE A 287 -14.74 2.62 -8.60
CA ILE A 287 -13.78 3.30 -9.50
C ILE A 287 -13.52 4.77 -9.13
N ASN A 288 -12.29 5.22 -9.43
CA ASN A 288 -11.87 6.62 -9.56
C ASN A 288 -11.98 7.09 -11.03
N ASN A 289 -12.51 8.28 -11.37
CA ASN A 289 -12.33 8.92 -12.70
C ASN A 289 -12.57 10.46 -12.59
N GLN A 290 -12.21 11.29 -13.59
CA GLN A 290 -12.10 12.77 -13.46
C GLN A 290 -13.19 13.68 -14.07
N MET A 291 -12.85 14.95 -14.37
CA MET A 291 -13.74 16.12 -14.49
C MET A 291 -14.45 16.26 -15.85
N ARG A 292 -14.63 15.13 -16.56
CA ARG A 292 -15.72 14.95 -17.54
C ARG A 292 -16.72 13.85 -17.14
N ASN A 293 -16.54 13.32 -15.93
CA ASN A 293 -17.46 13.24 -14.79
C ASN A 293 -18.73 12.37 -14.86
N THR A 294 -18.78 11.23 -14.16
CA THR A 294 -20.00 10.39 -13.97
C THR A 294 -19.96 9.44 -12.74
N VAL A 295 -20.91 8.49 -12.68
CA VAL A 295 -20.90 7.18 -11.97
C VAL A 295 -21.35 6.09 -12.97
N SER A 296 -21.19 4.76 -12.78
CA SER A 296 -21.52 3.76 -13.85
C SER A 296 -21.56 2.26 -13.45
N VAL A 297 -21.87 1.35 -14.41
CA VAL A 297 -22.23 -0.09 -14.21
C VAL A 297 -21.56 -1.10 -15.21
N LEU A 298 -20.69 -2.08 -14.81
CA LEU A 298 -19.85 -2.89 -15.75
C LEU A 298 -19.52 -4.42 -15.56
N LEU A 299 -20.22 -5.39 -16.22
CA LEU A 299 -19.66 -6.73 -16.58
C LEU A 299 -20.04 -7.23 -17.99
N GLY A 300 -19.09 -7.98 -18.59
CA GLY A 300 -19.26 -8.90 -19.73
C GLY A 300 -19.68 -10.32 -19.33
N ASN A 301 -18.77 -11.31 -19.28
CA ASN A 301 -19.15 -12.74 -19.10
C ASN A 301 -18.06 -13.76 -18.63
N GLY A 302 -17.17 -13.41 -17.69
CA GLY A 302 -16.40 -14.41 -16.90
C GLY A 302 -15.07 -14.98 -17.44
N ASP A 303 -14.18 -14.16 -18.02
CA ASP A 303 -12.85 -14.55 -18.58
C ASP A 303 -11.92 -13.34 -18.82
N GLY A 304 -12.27 -12.18 -18.25
CA GLY A 304 -11.68 -10.89 -18.57
C GLY A 304 -11.43 -10.58 -20.05
N THR A 305 -12.49 -10.21 -20.76
CA THR A 305 -12.43 -9.74 -22.15
C THR A 305 -13.17 -8.41 -22.36
N PHE A 306 -13.57 -7.72 -21.29
CA PHE A 306 -14.79 -6.92 -21.29
C PHE A 306 -14.74 -5.45 -20.82
N ASP A 307 -14.93 -5.16 -19.53
CA ASP A 307 -16.07 -4.26 -19.24
C ASP A 307 -15.86 -2.74 -19.10
N ASN A 308 -16.84 -1.95 -19.53
CA ASN A 308 -16.51 -0.87 -20.48
C ASN A 308 -17.60 0.26 -20.66
N GLN A 309 -17.44 1.17 -21.64
CA GLN A 309 -18.20 2.39 -21.96
C GLN A 309 -19.64 2.20 -22.46
N LYS A 310 -20.55 3.07 -21.98
CA LYS A 310 -22.01 3.08 -22.23
C LYS A 310 -22.57 4.53 -22.05
N THR A 311 -22.04 5.49 -22.83
CA THR A 311 -21.54 6.83 -22.40
C THR A 311 -22.48 8.06 -22.22
N TYR A 312 -22.20 8.91 -21.20
CA TYR A 312 -22.76 10.25 -20.86
C TYR A 312 -21.75 11.21 -20.12
N VAL A 313 -22.20 12.27 -19.41
CA VAL A 313 -21.41 13.36 -18.71
C VAL A 313 -22.19 13.99 -17.52
N ALA A 314 -21.54 14.54 -16.46
CA ALA A 314 -22.15 15.10 -15.22
C ALA A 314 -21.32 16.14 -14.37
N ASP A 315 -20.82 15.81 -13.14
CA ASP A 315 -20.52 16.76 -12.02
C ASP A 315 -19.09 16.71 -11.32
N ALA A 316 -18.92 16.31 -10.03
CA ALA A 316 -17.86 16.85 -9.12
C ALA A 316 -16.91 15.87 -8.34
N PHE A 317 -15.86 16.38 -7.65
CA PHE A 317 -14.45 15.87 -7.69
C PHE A 317 -13.74 15.41 -6.36
N PRO A 318 -13.07 14.22 -6.27
CA PRO A 318 -12.28 13.68 -5.10
C PRO A 318 -10.69 13.65 -5.11
N THR A 319 -10.01 12.76 -4.32
CA THR A 319 -8.55 12.35 -4.38
C THR A 319 -8.10 10.92 -3.86
N SER A 320 -8.92 9.93 -3.43
CA SER A 320 -8.36 8.57 -3.08
C SER A 320 -9.12 7.30 -3.54
N LEU A 321 -9.01 6.19 -2.80
CA LEU A 321 -9.74 4.89 -2.78
C LEU A 321 -9.18 4.08 -1.57
N ILE A 322 -9.93 3.15 -0.95
CA ILE A 322 -9.40 1.90 -0.34
C ILE A 322 -10.47 0.79 -0.46
N SER A 323 -10.47 -0.24 0.39
CA SER A 323 -11.62 -1.12 0.71
C SER A 323 -11.99 -1.04 2.20
N GLY A 324 -13.28 -1.11 2.57
CA GLY A 324 -13.83 -0.72 3.88
C GLY A 324 -15.20 -1.36 4.19
N ASN A 325 -16.07 -0.82 5.05
CA ASN A 325 -17.57 -0.97 5.09
C ASN A 325 -18.07 0.01 6.17
N PHE A 326 -19.31 0.55 6.22
CA PHE A 326 -19.63 1.50 7.33
C PHE A 326 -21.07 1.69 7.86
N ASN A 327 -21.90 0.65 7.99
CA ASN A 327 -23.07 0.70 8.90
C ASN A 327 -23.53 -0.64 9.51
N GLU A 328 -22.70 -1.68 9.39
CA GLU A 328 -22.97 -3.08 9.76
C GLU A 328 -24.19 -3.77 9.09
N ASP A 329 -25.01 -3.09 8.28
CA ASP A 329 -26.19 -3.67 7.58
C ASP A 329 -25.81 -4.43 6.29
N THR A 330 -24.52 -4.75 6.08
CA THR A 330 -23.94 -5.40 4.88
C THR A 330 -23.98 -4.51 3.64
N LYS A 331 -22.92 -3.71 3.40
CA LYS A 331 -22.99 -2.44 2.64
C LYS A 331 -21.92 -2.25 1.55
N LEU A 332 -22.27 -2.72 0.34
CA LEU A 332 -21.47 -2.77 -0.91
C LEU A 332 -21.20 -1.40 -1.55
N ASP A 333 -20.66 -0.51 -0.75
CA ASP A 333 -20.71 0.93 -0.92
C ASP A 333 -19.43 1.43 -1.59
N LEU A 334 -19.29 2.75 -1.77
CA LEU A 334 -18.02 3.32 -2.16
C LEU A 334 -17.82 4.70 -1.51
N VAL A 335 -16.74 4.99 -0.78
CA VAL A 335 -16.45 6.33 -0.27
C VAL A 335 -16.00 7.31 -1.38
N VAL A 336 -16.33 7.05 -2.66
CA VAL A 336 -16.07 7.87 -3.87
C VAL A 336 -16.83 9.22 -3.89
N THR A 337 -16.08 10.30 -3.66
CA THR A 337 -16.58 11.62 -3.19
C THR A 337 -17.21 12.53 -4.26
N ASN A 338 -17.53 13.79 -3.91
CA ASN A 338 -17.99 14.83 -4.83
C ASN A 338 -17.41 16.22 -4.46
N GLY A 339 -18.08 17.34 -4.79
CA GLY A 339 -17.56 18.66 -4.43
C GLY A 339 -18.54 19.84 -4.49
N GLY A 340 -18.06 21.02 -4.07
CA GLY A 340 -18.69 22.34 -4.24
C GLY A 340 -18.98 23.13 -2.95
N SER A 341 -18.97 22.51 -1.76
CA SER A 341 -19.24 23.18 -0.47
C SER A 341 -19.02 22.26 0.76
N ASP A 342 -17.91 21.53 0.81
CA ASP A 342 -17.73 20.30 1.62
C ASP A 342 -18.83 19.25 1.27
N ASN A 343 -18.81 18.59 0.08
CA ASN A 343 -19.93 17.74 -0.45
C ASN A 343 -19.63 16.27 -0.91
N ILE A 344 -20.06 15.23 -0.15
CA ILE A 344 -20.05 13.79 -0.53
C ILE A 344 -21.34 13.27 -1.21
N ILE A 345 -21.42 11.95 -1.48
CA ILE A 345 -22.60 11.26 -2.05
C ILE A 345 -23.00 9.90 -1.39
N VAL A 346 -23.09 9.79 -0.05
CA VAL A 346 -23.69 8.64 0.69
C VAL A 346 -25.17 8.45 0.33
N LEU A 347 -25.57 7.40 -0.40
CA LEU A 347 -26.89 7.36 -1.07
C LEU A 347 -27.47 5.95 -1.36
N PHE A 348 -28.43 5.39 -0.58
CA PHE A 348 -28.97 4.01 -0.75
C PHE A 348 -30.21 3.79 -1.64
N GLY A 349 -30.09 3.03 -2.73
CA GLY A 349 -31.17 2.19 -3.29
C GLY A 349 -32.49 2.85 -3.77
N ASN A 350 -32.49 4.10 -4.25
CA ASN A 350 -33.72 4.76 -4.73
C ASN A 350 -34.07 4.39 -6.18
N GLY A 351 -33.13 4.58 -7.12
CA GLY A 351 -33.25 4.17 -8.52
C GLY A 351 -34.39 4.76 -9.36
N ASP A 352 -35.19 5.73 -8.89
CA ASP A 352 -36.41 6.21 -9.58
C ASP A 352 -36.16 6.99 -10.89
N GLY A 353 -34.90 7.37 -11.11
CA GLY A 353 -34.47 8.43 -12.03
C GLY A 353 -33.60 9.48 -11.35
N THR A 354 -33.50 9.46 -10.01
CA THR A 354 -32.62 10.31 -9.21
C THR A 354 -31.78 9.49 -8.22
N PHE A 355 -30.51 9.89 -8.04
CA PHE A 355 -29.56 9.28 -7.09
C PHE A 355 -28.51 10.38 -6.61
N PRO A 356 -28.90 11.54 -5.98
CA PRO A 356 -27.97 12.71 -5.72
C PRO A 356 -28.13 13.55 -4.39
N ASN A 357 -27.15 13.65 -3.46
CA ASN A 357 -27.23 14.55 -2.25
C ASN A 357 -25.89 14.89 -1.50
N PRO A 358 -25.67 16.10 -0.89
CA PRO A 358 -24.37 16.64 -0.40
C PRO A 358 -24.12 16.72 1.15
N THR A 359 -23.00 17.34 1.61
CA THR A 359 -22.36 17.37 2.98
C THR A 359 -21.26 16.27 3.20
N THR A 360 -20.40 16.30 4.24
CA THR A 360 -19.01 15.76 4.40
C THR A 360 -18.67 15.64 5.90
N TYR A 361 -17.42 15.69 6.38
CA TYR A 361 -17.06 16.60 7.51
C TYR A 361 -15.56 16.92 7.51
N LYS A 362 -14.72 16.33 8.38
CA LYS A 362 -13.34 16.83 8.60
C LYS A 362 -12.39 15.90 9.35
N ALA A 363 -11.17 15.84 8.82
CA ALA A 363 -10.19 16.77 9.37
C ALA A 363 -10.09 18.09 8.55
N GLY A 364 -10.63 18.11 7.32
CA GLY A 364 -11.24 19.28 6.70
C GLY A 364 -10.39 20.09 5.72
N LYS A 365 -9.34 19.49 5.14
CA LYS A 365 -8.49 20.10 4.10
C LYS A 365 -7.94 19.01 3.17
N VAL A 366 -8.19 19.06 1.86
CA VAL A 366 -7.48 18.37 0.73
C VAL A 366 -6.88 16.95 0.98
N PRO A 367 -7.67 15.90 1.32
CA PRO A 367 -7.12 14.65 1.89
C PRO A 367 -6.35 13.59 1.03
N VAL A 368 -5.84 12.55 1.71
CA VAL A 368 -4.72 11.62 1.34
C VAL A 368 -4.90 10.21 1.96
N SER A 369 -3.84 9.38 1.98
CA SER A 369 -3.40 8.51 3.10
C SER A 369 -4.52 8.11 4.04
N ILE A 370 -5.11 6.93 3.86
CA ILE A 370 -6.24 6.52 4.68
C ILE A 370 -6.02 5.02 4.98
N ALA A 371 -5.41 4.76 6.13
CA ALA A 371 -4.79 3.48 6.52
C ALA A 371 -5.77 2.33 6.83
N VAL A 372 -5.54 1.55 7.89
CA VAL A 372 -6.53 0.74 8.63
C VAL A 372 -5.89 0.30 9.95
N GLY A 373 -6.62 0.21 11.08
CA GLY A 373 -6.15 -0.54 12.25
C GLY A 373 -6.96 -0.44 13.55
N ASP A 374 -7.39 -1.58 14.07
CA ASP A 374 -8.20 -1.92 15.28
C ASP A 374 -8.31 -0.99 16.55
N PHE A 375 -9.30 -1.15 17.46
CA PHE A 375 -9.52 -0.47 18.76
C PHE A 375 -10.41 -1.26 19.80
N ASP A 376 -10.34 -0.89 21.09
CA ASP A 376 -11.30 -0.92 22.24
C ASP A 376 -12.33 -2.07 22.42
N ASN A 377 -12.00 -3.29 22.05
CA ASN A 377 -12.63 -4.57 22.47
C ASN A 377 -14.05 -4.94 21.96
N ASP A 378 -14.91 -3.99 21.57
CA ASP A 378 -16.22 -4.24 20.91
C ASP A 378 -16.44 -3.51 19.56
N THR A 379 -15.68 -3.94 18.55
CA THR A 379 -16.08 -4.17 17.13
C THR A 379 -16.68 -3.06 16.21
N ILE A 380 -16.91 -1.81 16.65
CA ILE A 380 -17.28 -0.64 15.80
C ILE A 380 -16.08 0.33 15.55
N LEU A 381 -15.75 0.69 14.30
CA LEU A 381 -14.37 0.93 13.82
C LEU A 381 -13.85 2.41 13.93
N ASP A 382 -13.28 2.99 12.85
CA ASP A 382 -12.86 4.40 12.70
C ASP A 382 -12.58 4.73 11.21
N LEU A 383 -12.23 5.98 10.86
CA LEU A 383 -11.86 6.50 9.51
C LEU A 383 -11.16 7.90 9.56
N VAL A 384 -10.73 8.31 10.76
CA VAL A 384 -9.83 9.37 11.24
C VAL A 384 -10.07 10.88 10.99
N THR A 385 -9.80 11.64 12.06
CA THR A 385 -9.43 13.07 12.02
C THR A 385 -7.94 13.30 12.24
N ALA A 386 -7.11 12.27 12.03
CA ALA A 386 -5.65 12.40 11.98
C ALA A 386 -5.24 13.52 11.02
N ASN A 387 -4.14 14.20 11.33
CA ASN A 387 -4.02 15.60 10.93
C ASN A 387 -3.09 15.85 9.73
N SER A 388 -2.43 14.82 9.18
CA SER A 388 -1.41 14.91 8.10
C SER A 388 -0.61 16.20 8.10
N GLY A 389 -0.99 17.13 7.21
CA GLY A 389 -0.40 18.43 6.97
C GLY A 389 -0.60 19.45 8.08
N GLU A 390 -0.86 19.01 9.31
CA GLU A 390 -0.83 19.82 10.53
C GLU A 390 0.12 19.24 11.61
N ASP A 391 0.89 18.20 11.28
CA ASP A 391 1.90 17.54 12.14
C ASP A 391 1.43 17.32 13.61
N SER A 392 0.18 16.89 13.85
CA SER A 392 -0.47 16.79 15.19
C SER A 392 -1.62 15.73 15.31
N ILE A 393 -2.25 15.53 16.48
CA ILE A 393 -3.04 14.30 16.77
C ILE A 393 -4.47 14.49 17.31
N SER A 394 -5.12 13.41 17.81
CA SER A 394 -6.53 13.30 18.23
C SER A 394 -6.75 12.62 19.63
N ILE A 395 -7.99 12.57 20.19
CA ILE A 395 -8.42 12.05 21.54
C ILE A 395 -9.96 11.85 21.52
N LEU A 396 -10.51 10.71 21.98
CA LEU A 396 -11.87 10.25 21.61
C LEU A 396 -12.85 9.85 22.75
N LEU A 397 -14.16 9.71 22.45
CA LEU A 397 -15.28 9.83 23.43
C LEU A 397 -16.66 9.11 23.14
N GLY A 398 -16.85 8.27 22.11
CA GLY A 398 -18.11 7.54 21.80
C GLY A 398 -18.86 7.94 20.50
N GLY A 399 -19.30 6.95 19.69
CA GLY A 399 -19.55 7.06 18.24
C GLY A 399 -20.91 6.62 17.64
N GLY A 400 -20.90 5.87 16.51
CA GLY A 400 -22.00 5.85 15.51
C GLY A 400 -22.00 4.79 14.36
N ASP A 401 -22.47 5.20 13.17
CA ASP A 401 -23.54 4.52 12.38
C ASP A 401 -23.82 5.16 10.98
N GLU A 402 -22.85 5.21 10.06
CA GLU A 402 -22.74 6.25 9.01
C GLU A 402 -22.65 7.72 9.55
N THR A 403 -22.81 7.97 10.85
CA THR A 403 -22.59 9.27 11.52
C THR A 403 -21.46 9.20 12.55
N PHE A 404 -20.74 10.32 12.78
CA PHE A 404 -19.37 10.25 13.30
C PHE A 404 -18.93 11.37 14.28
N GLN A 405 -18.08 11.01 15.25
CA GLN A 405 -17.16 11.90 15.96
C GLN A 405 -16.07 12.52 15.05
N ASN A 406 -15.15 13.30 15.64
CA ASN A 406 -15.17 14.74 15.42
C ASN A 406 -13.81 15.48 15.38
N GLN A 407 -13.85 16.79 15.07
CA GLN A 407 -12.72 17.70 15.17
C GLN A 407 -12.88 19.00 16.00
N THR A 408 -11.75 19.72 16.15
CA THR A 408 -11.57 21.09 16.69
C THR A 408 -10.21 21.68 16.27
N LYS A 409 -9.17 20.83 16.12
CA LYS A 409 -7.85 21.08 15.50
C LYS A 409 -6.86 22.06 16.17
N TYR A 410 -5.58 21.67 16.15
CA TYR A 410 -4.40 22.52 16.37
C TYR A 410 -3.53 22.56 15.09
N ARG A 411 -2.28 23.05 15.16
CA ARG A 411 -1.33 23.05 14.03
C ARG A 411 0.14 23.04 14.46
N VAL A 412 0.98 22.36 13.68
CA VAL A 412 2.37 22.79 13.39
C VAL A 412 2.59 22.90 11.87
N GLY A 413 3.50 22.14 11.26
CA GLY A 413 3.78 22.11 9.80
C GLY A 413 3.08 20.95 9.08
N PRO A 414 3.64 20.40 7.98
CA PRO A 414 3.03 19.30 7.23
C PRO A 414 3.99 18.22 6.62
N GLN A 415 4.58 17.28 7.38
CA GLN A 415 5.58 16.29 6.88
C GLN A 415 5.37 14.74 7.01
N PRO A 416 4.22 14.12 7.37
CA PRO A 416 4.31 12.72 7.82
C PRO A 416 4.57 11.60 6.79
N GLN A 417 3.56 11.18 6.01
CA GLN A 417 3.40 9.82 5.49
C GLN A 417 3.33 8.80 6.64
N SER A 418 2.95 7.56 6.35
CA SER A 418 2.55 6.55 7.34
C SER A 418 3.59 6.46 8.49
N VAL A 419 3.29 6.62 9.77
CA VAL A 419 1.99 6.81 10.42
C VAL A 419 1.07 5.61 10.15
N ILE A 420 1.47 4.47 10.73
CA ILE A 420 0.60 3.32 11.01
C ILE A 420 0.60 3.03 12.52
N ILE A 421 0.14 1.83 12.90
CA ILE A 421 -0.83 1.59 13.96
C ILE A 421 -0.80 0.08 14.30
N GLY A 422 -0.76 -0.38 15.56
CA GLY A 422 -0.31 -1.77 15.81
C GLY A 422 -0.34 -2.41 17.20
N ASP A 423 -0.63 -3.71 17.30
CA ASP A 423 0.05 -4.67 18.22
C ASP A 423 0.77 -5.71 17.39
N PHE A 424 1.80 -6.24 18.00
CA PHE A 424 2.87 -7.03 17.42
C PHE A 424 3.66 -7.78 18.54
N ASN A 425 3.29 -7.71 19.83
CA ASN A 425 4.04 -8.38 20.92
C ASN A 425 3.17 -9.09 22.00
N ASN A 426 1.95 -9.53 21.67
CA ASN A 426 0.94 -9.95 22.65
C ASN A 426 0.51 -8.82 23.62
N ASP A 427 0.79 -7.54 23.30
CA ASP A 427 0.40 -6.43 24.17
C ASP A 427 -1.12 -6.38 24.37
N SER A 428 -1.92 -6.57 23.32
CA SER A 428 -3.38 -6.69 23.43
C SER A 428 -4.10 -5.46 24.06
N LYS A 429 -3.52 -4.24 23.97
CA LYS A 429 -4.18 -2.89 23.97
C LYS A 429 -3.57 -1.87 22.97
N LEU A 430 -2.51 -2.25 22.25
CA LEU A 430 -1.99 -1.75 20.97
C LEU A 430 -1.62 -0.23 20.83
N ASP A 431 -0.82 0.15 19.82
CA ASP A 431 0.16 1.26 19.87
C ASP A 431 0.42 2.04 18.53
N VAL A 432 1.25 3.11 18.55
CA VAL A 432 1.14 4.38 17.78
C VAL A 432 2.47 4.91 17.20
N ILE A 433 2.62 5.49 15.99
CA ILE A 433 3.95 6.02 15.55
C ILE A 433 4.01 7.26 14.61
N THR A 434 5.23 7.66 14.18
CA THR A 434 5.63 9.01 13.77
C THR A 434 6.67 9.16 12.63
N ALA A 435 6.26 9.68 11.47
CA ALA A 435 7.15 10.15 10.40
C ALA A 435 7.09 11.69 10.29
N ASN A 436 8.19 12.47 10.16
CA ASN A 436 8.13 13.96 10.04
C ASN A 436 9.45 14.79 9.96
N HIS A 437 9.38 16.10 10.28
CA HIS A 437 10.40 16.96 10.93
C HIS A 437 10.04 17.27 12.41
N GLY A 438 10.91 17.84 13.24
CA GLY A 438 10.50 18.42 14.54
C GLY A 438 11.65 18.92 15.42
N ASN A 439 12.59 18.03 15.72
CA ASN A 439 13.77 18.28 16.55
C ASN A 439 14.84 17.22 16.28
N ARG A 440 14.96 16.15 17.10
CA ARG A 440 16.00 15.13 16.91
C ARG A 440 15.74 13.74 17.52
N SER A 441 14.51 13.22 17.46
CA SER A 441 14.30 11.76 17.47
C SER A 441 12.94 11.37 16.92
N ILE A 442 12.76 10.14 16.42
CA ILE A 442 11.42 9.53 16.42
C ILE A 442 11.04 9.03 17.82
N SER A 443 9.79 8.60 17.99
CA SER A 443 9.41 7.44 18.82
C SER A 443 7.91 7.17 18.62
N ILE A 444 7.39 6.14 19.26
CA ILE A 444 6.02 5.62 19.17
C ILE A 444 5.17 6.25 20.27
N LEU A 445 3.99 6.78 19.92
CA LEU A 445 3.23 7.70 20.79
C LEU A 445 2.56 7.03 22.00
N LEU A 446 2.71 5.71 22.13
CA LEU A 446 2.39 4.90 23.30
C LEU A 446 0.89 4.90 23.63
N GLY A 447 0.28 3.76 23.35
CA GLY A 447 -1.14 3.49 23.54
C GLY A 447 -1.62 3.39 24.99
N ASN A 448 -2.85 2.87 25.11
CA ASN A 448 -3.53 2.55 26.35
C ASN A 448 -4.76 1.61 26.14
N GLY A 449 -5.36 1.58 24.94
CA GLY A 449 -6.50 0.71 24.56
C GLY A 449 -7.86 1.39 24.38
N ASP A 450 -7.88 2.73 24.40
CA ASP A 450 -9.08 3.55 24.63
C ASP A 450 -9.03 4.98 24.04
N GLY A 451 -7.96 5.36 23.34
CA GLY A 451 -7.80 6.72 22.83
C GLY A 451 -7.25 7.79 23.79
N THR A 452 -6.72 7.46 24.98
CA THR A 452 -6.28 8.49 25.96
C THR A 452 -4.78 8.86 25.96
N PHE A 453 -3.91 8.06 25.32
CA PHE A 453 -2.54 8.40 24.86
C PHE A 453 -1.42 8.77 25.89
N GLN A 454 -0.13 8.63 25.50
CA GLN A 454 1.00 9.19 26.27
C GLN A 454 2.23 9.80 25.52
N LYS A 455 3.22 9.07 24.94
CA LYS A 455 4.37 9.70 24.20
C LYS A 455 5.33 8.83 23.36
N GLU A 456 5.77 9.42 22.24
CA GLU A 456 7.04 9.20 21.52
C GLU A 456 8.27 9.54 22.40
N LYS A 457 8.48 8.81 23.50
CA LYS A 457 9.23 9.15 24.73
C LYS A 457 10.35 10.22 24.65
N LYS A 458 11.26 10.19 23.66
CA LYS A 458 12.49 11.02 23.52
C LYS A 458 13.45 10.88 24.71
N TYR A 459 14.37 9.90 24.73
CA TYR A 459 14.83 9.04 23.62
C TYR A 459 15.61 9.78 22.52
N ARG A 460 16.51 9.05 21.82
CA ARG A 460 17.64 9.64 21.06
C ARG A 460 18.06 8.89 19.79
N VAL A 461 17.17 8.10 19.18
CA VAL A 461 17.41 7.61 17.81
C VAL A 461 17.36 8.74 16.81
N GLY A 462 18.29 8.72 15.88
CA GLY A 462 18.18 9.34 14.57
C GLY A 462 17.69 10.77 14.63
N PRO A 463 16.63 11.08 13.85
CA PRO A 463 16.38 10.77 12.43
C PRO A 463 16.91 9.51 11.61
N ASN A 464 16.05 8.71 10.90
CA ASN A 464 16.36 8.08 9.53
C ASN A 464 15.41 8.28 8.22
N PRO A 465 14.09 7.96 8.09
CA PRO A 465 13.23 7.10 9.78
C PRO A 465 13.35 5.50 9.66
N SER A 466 12.84 4.56 8.78
CA SER A 466 12.39 4.35 7.34
C SER A 466 11.11 3.45 7.09
N TYR A 467 10.52 3.29 5.84
CA TYR A 467 9.31 2.44 5.40
C TYR A 467 9.69 0.91 5.29
N ILE A 468 8.74 -0.06 5.39
CA ILE A 468 8.94 -1.50 5.77
C ILE A 468 8.25 -2.55 4.87
N ALA A 469 8.62 -3.84 5.04
CA ALA A 469 7.91 -5.06 4.64
C ALA A 469 8.21 -6.28 5.57
N VAL A 470 7.67 -7.48 5.28
CA VAL A 470 7.65 -8.70 6.13
C VAL A 470 8.77 -9.72 5.79
N GLY A 471 8.98 -10.78 6.58
CA GLY A 471 9.70 -12.00 6.16
C GLY A 471 10.18 -12.91 7.30
N ASP A 472 11.10 -13.86 7.07
CA ASP A 472 11.63 -14.79 8.09
C ASP A 472 13.14 -15.15 7.97
N PHE A 473 13.79 -15.57 9.09
CA PHE A 473 14.93 -16.52 9.23
C PHE A 473 14.71 -17.64 10.32
N ASN A 474 15.21 -17.49 11.57
CA ASN A 474 15.47 -18.52 12.61
C ASN A 474 15.15 -18.20 14.12
N ASN A 475 13.94 -18.57 14.59
CA ASN A 475 13.39 -18.73 15.97
C ASN A 475 13.44 -17.52 16.95
N ASP A 476 12.37 -16.80 17.34
CA ASP A 476 10.99 -17.23 17.64
C ASP A 476 9.87 -16.12 17.56
N THR A 477 9.19 -15.94 16.41
CA THR A 477 7.96 -15.09 16.20
C THR A 477 7.98 -13.59 16.60
N ILE A 478 9.09 -12.85 16.59
CA ILE A 478 10.40 -13.07 15.98
C ILE A 478 10.40 -12.65 14.49
N LEU A 479 9.21 -12.36 13.94
CA LEU A 479 8.94 -11.74 12.62
C LEU A 479 9.91 -10.61 12.17
N ASP A 480 10.43 -9.85 13.15
CA ASP A 480 11.47 -8.80 13.18
C ASP A 480 11.38 -7.57 12.24
N VAL A 481 11.50 -6.35 12.78
CA VAL A 481 11.37 -5.11 11.97
C VAL A 481 12.53 -4.74 11.04
N VAL A 482 12.23 -4.59 9.76
CA VAL A 482 13.09 -3.82 8.85
C VAL A 482 13.03 -2.31 9.14
N THR A 483 14.14 -1.61 8.90
CA THR A 483 14.17 -0.16 8.63
C THR A 483 15.48 0.16 7.91
N THR A 484 15.83 1.43 7.70
CA THR A 484 16.81 1.83 6.69
C THR A 484 17.35 3.23 6.90
N ASN A 485 18.11 3.73 5.92
CA ASN A 485 19.32 4.51 6.12
C ASN A 485 19.39 5.88 5.17
N GLU A 486 19.73 8.12 5.53
CA GLU A 486 20.02 9.30 6.48
C GLU A 486 21.50 9.78 6.58
N GLY A 487 21.95 10.40 7.69
CA GLY A 487 23.28 11.07 7.71
C GLY A 487 24.23 10.83 8.91
N GLU A 488 25.38 10.17 8.74
CA GLU A 488 26.52 10.25 9.70
C GLU A 488 27.98 10.20 9.16
N ASN A 489 28.57 9.41 8.26
CA ASN A 489 28.27 8.38 7.24
C ASN A 489 27.81 7.01 7.82
N SER A 490 28.09 5.83 7.23
CA SER A 490 27.80 4.46 7.77
C SER A 490 26.39 3.84 7.55
N VAL A 491 26.23 2.53 7.80
CA VAL A 491 25.00 1.71 7.70
C VAL A 491 24.85 0.82 8.95
N SER A 492 23.60 0.52 9.35
CA SER A 492 23.16 -0.66 10.15
C SER A 492 21.67 -0.54 10.47
N ILE A 493 20.98 -1.68 10.66
CA ILE A 493 19.63 -1.74 11.25
C ILE A 493 19.72 -2.30 12.67
N LEU A 494 18.88 -1.81 13.55
CA LEU A 494 18.61 -2.39 14.87
C LEU A 494 17.10 -2.50 15.06
N ILE A 495 16.62 -3.61 15.63
CA ILE A 495 15.39 -4.30 15.17
C ILE A 495 14.44 -4.83 16.33
N GLY A 496 13.52 -5.81 16.17
CA GLY A 496 12.25 -5.97 16.90
C GLY A 496 12.22 -6.84 18.17
N TYR A 497 12.32 -6.21 19.34
CA TYR A 497 12.53 -6.89 20.63
C TYR A 497 11.28 -7.47 21.35
N GLY A 498 10.06 -7.31 20.82
CA GLY A 498 8.82 -7.77 21.48
C GLY A 498 8.41 -6.93 22.69
N ASN A 499 8.92 -5.71 22.79
CA ASN A 499 8.70 -4.82 23.94
C ASN A 499 8.86 -3.33 23.62
N GLY A 500 9.15 -3.01 22.36
CA GLY A 500 9.39 -1.65 21.93
C GLY A 500 10.82 -1.07 21.97
N THR A 501 11.85 -1.76 22.50
CA THR A 501 13.20 -1.20 22.90
C THR A 501 14.38 -1.53 21.98
N PHE A 502 15.57 -0.90 22.15
CA PHE A 502 16.76 -1.03 21.25
C PHE A 502 18.14 -0.77 21.96
N GLN A 503 19.29 -0.96 21.28
CA GLN A 503 20.69 -0.85 21.83
C GLN A 503 21.70 0.06 21.02
N ASP A 504 22.90 0.36 21.56
CA ASP A 504 23.96 1.34 21.11
C ASP A 504 25.33 0.68 20.75
N GLN A 505 26.33 1.24 20.02
CA GLN A 505 26.41 2.21 18.89
C GLN A 505 27.83 2.21 18.23
N ASP A 506 28.01 2.00 16.91
CA ASP A 506 29.31 2.14 16.20
C ASP A 506 29.19 2.34 14.64
N MET A 507 30.30 2.58 13.91
CA MET A 507 30.34 3.25 12.58
C MET A 507 31.28 2.64 11.49
N TYR A 508 30.85 2.57 10.22
CA TYR A 508 31.71 2.32 9.02
C TYR A 508 31.35 3.10 7.71
N GLU A 509 30.76 2.52 6.64
CA GLU A 509 30.59 3.09 5.26
C GLU A 509 29.13 3.32 4.79
N ALA A 510 28.90 4.30 3.89
CA ALA A 510 27.67 4.52 3.08
C ALA A 510 27.94 5.47 1.86
N SER A 511 27.02 5.63 0.90
CA SER A 511 27.31 6.32 -0.40
C SER A 511 26.33 7.41 -0.91
N LEU A 512 25.09 7.09 -1.33
CA LEU A 512 24.15 8.03 -2.01
C LEU A 512 22.65 7.78 -1.66
N TYR A 513 21.64 8.24 -2.44
CA TYR A 513 20.17 8.52 -2.22
C TYR A 513 19.02 7.45 -2.03
N PRO A 514 19.05 6.39 -1.20
CA PRO A 514 18.07 5.28 -1.20
C PRO A 514 16.60 5.60 -0.91
N LYS A 515 15.68 4.76 -1.42
CA LYS A 515 14.26 4.69 -1.00
C LYS A 515 13.75 3.24 -0.93
N CYS A 516 12.62 2.87 -1.56
CA CYS A 516 11.66 1.94 -0.94
C CYS A 516 11.23 0.65 -1.68
N VAL A 517 10.34 -0.15 -1.07
CA VAL A 517 10.08 -1.60 -1.20
C VAL A 517 8.70 -1.97 -0.57
N VAL A 518 8.06 -3.09 -0.97
CA VAL A 518 7.04 -3.84 -0.16
C VAL A 518 7.37 -5.37 -0.23
N VAL A 519 6.57 -6.30 0.34
CA VAL A 519 6.77 -7.76 0.10
C VAL A 519 5.56 -8.67 0.42
N ASP A 520 5.52 -9.83 -0.23
CA ASP A 520 4.74 -11.06 0.03
C ASP A 520 5.48 -12.25 -0.69
N ASP A 521 4.85 -13.39 -0.97
CA ASP A 521 5.45 -14.60 -1.59
C ASP A 521 5.85 -14.44 -3.10
N PHE A 522 7.12 -14.67 -3.50
CA PHE A 522 7.56 -14.69 -4.93
C PHE A 522 7.94 -16.08 -5.56
N ASN A 523 9.14 -16.68 -5.39
CA ASN A 523 9.74 -17.69 -6.34
C ASN A 523 9.16 -19.11 -6.43
N ASN A 524 9.16 -19.90 -5.38
CA ASN A 524 8.86 -19.52 -4.02
C ASN A 524 9.75 -20.44 -3.02
N ASP A 525 9.77 -20.48 -1.66
CA ASP A 525 10.39 -21.53 -0.76
C ASP A 525 9.61 -21.86 0.58
N ASN A 526 9.74 -21.01 1.62
CA ASN A 526 8.99 -20.79 2.91
C ASN A 526 9.86 -19.90 3.84
N LYS A 527 11.17 -19.85 3.54
CA LYS A 527 12.17 -18.91 4.07
C LYS A 527 12.92 -18.26 2.90
N LEU A 528 13.10 -16.96 2.95
CA LEU A 528 12.87 -16.11 1.77
C LEU A 528 14.02 -15.93 0.74
N ASP A 529 15.25 -15.58 1.13
CA ASP A 529 16.29 -14.84 0.33
C ASP A 529 15.92 -13.35 0.05
N LEU A 530 16.69 -12.57 -0.75
CA LEU A 530 16.95 -11.16 -0.40
C LEU A 530 16.70 -10.03 -1.45
N ILE A 531 15.75 -9.12 -1.18
CA ILE A 531 15.29 -8.06 -2.13
C ILE A 531 15.46 -6.59 -1.67
N THR A 532 15.56 -5.64 -2.63
CA THR A 532 15.74 -4.19 -2.45
C THR A 532 15.22 -3.35 -3.64
N ALA A 533 14.79 -2.11 -3.43
CA ALA A 533 14.34 -1.20 -4.49
C ALA A 533 14.44 0.30 -4.06
N ASN A 534 14.39 1.27 -4.99
CA ASN A 534 14.57 2.71 -4.66
C ASN A 534 13.85 3.68 -5.65
N SER A 535 14.20 4.97 -5.67
CA SER A 535 13.43 6.05 -6.32
C SER A 535 13.97 6.74 -7.59
N TYR A 536 15.22 6.57 -8.05
CA TYR A 536 15.71 7.19 -9.31
C TYR A 536 16.78 6.36 -10.04
N SER A 537 16.51 5.96 -11.30
CA SER A 537 17.23 4.88 -12.00
C SER A 537 16.65 4.58 -13.39
N VAL A 538 17.39 3.78 -14.17
CA VAL A 538 16.92 3.18 -15.44
C VAL A 538 17.35 1.69 -15.60
N SER A 539 17.39 0.86 -14.55
CA SER A 539 17.54 -0.62 -14.63
C SER A 539 17.08 -1.35 -13.36
N MET A 540 17.09 -2.69 -13.35
CA MET A 540 16.55 -3.60 -12.28
C MET A 540 17.64 -4.35 -11.47
N SER A 541 17.31 -4.94 -10.30
CA SER A 541 17.95 -4.42 -9.08
C SER A 541 18.73 -5.32 -8.11
N ILE A 542 19.18 -6.55 -8.41
CA ILE A 542 19.37 -7.50 -7.28
C ILE A 542 20.60 -8.42 -7.15
N LEU A 543 20.46 -9.44 -6.29
CA LEU A 543 21.42 -10.01 -5.35
C LEU A 543 21.28 -11.54 -5.22
N LEU A 544 21.83 -12.11 -4.13
CA LEU A 544 21.61 -13.45 -3.61
C LEU A 544 22.30 -13.66 -2.23
N GLY A 545 21.84 -14.65 -1.45
CA GLY A 545 22.30 -14.96 -0.07
C GLY A 545 23.61 -15.76 0.11
N ASN A 546 23.67 -16.63 1.15
CA ASN A 546 24.74 -17.64 1.34
C ASN A 546 24.52 -18.72 2.43
N GLY A 547 23.80 -18.42 3.52
CA GLY A 547 23.80 -19.25 4.74
C GLY A 547 25.08 -19.20 5.63
N ASP A 548 26.29 -19.26 5.06
CA ASP A 548 27.54 -19.47 5.84
C ASP A 548 28.08 -18.20 6.57
N GLY A 549 27.57 -17.93 7.77
CA GLY A 549 28.21 -17.05 8.77
C GLY A 549 27.71 -15.61 8.79
N THR A 550 28.57 -14.65 8.41
CA THR A 550 28.20 -13.25 8.07
C THR A 550 28.18 -13.12 6.41
N PHE A 551 26.52 -12.84 4.79
CA PHE A 551 26.09 -13.07 3.35
C PHE A 551 26.63 -12.11 2.24
N GLN A 552 26.91 -12.66 1.05
CA GLN A 552 27.57 -12.05 -0.13
C GLN A 552 27.15 -10.63 -0.56
N ARG A 553 28.13 -9.80 -0.98
CA ARG A 553 27.95 -8.83 -2.08
C ARG A 553 28.13 -9.60 -3.41
N PRO A 554 27.09 -9.92 -4.22
CA PRO A 554 27.15 -11.04 -5.17
C PRO A 554 27.39 -10.67 -6.64
N MET A 555 26.42 -10.04 -7.33
CA MET A 555 26.38 -9.93 -8.80
C MET A 555 25.77 -8.61 -9.31
N SER A 556 25.86 -8.38 -10.63
CA SER A 556 25.43 -7.15 -11.31
C SER A 556 24.53 -7.46 -12.52
N TYR A 557 23.76 -6.47 -12.98
CA TYR A 557 22.50 -6.64 -13.71
C TYR A 557 22.44 -5.78 -14.98
N THR A 558 21.71 -6.19 -16.02
CA THR A 558 21.35 -5.31 -17.15
C THR A 558 19.99 -5.68 -17.80
N VAL A 559 18.92 -5.00 -17.37
CA VAL A 559 17.64 -4.81 -18.10
C VAL A 559 17.02 -3.47 -17.63
N ASP A 560 16.18 -2.81 -18.43
CA ASP A 560 16.50 -1.44 -18.87
C ASP A 560 15.80 -0.21 -18.23
N SER A 561 15.00 -0.27 -17.14
CA SER A 561 14.25 0.95 -16.68
C SER A 561 13.72 1.11 -15.20
N GLY A 562 12.40 1.04 -14.92
CA GLY A 562 11.85 1.11 -13.52
C GLY A 562 10.35 1.37 -13.26
N LEU A 563 9.81 0.94 -12.11
CA LEU A 563 8.42 1.09 -11.61
C LEU A 563 8.36 1.32 -10.07
N ILE A 564 7.39 2.08 -9.50
CA ILE A 564 7.44 2.66 -8.13
C ILE A 564 6.36 2.31 -7.06
N PHE A 565 5.15 1.83 -7.40
CA PHE A 565 4.18 1.21 -6.45
C PHE A 565 3.90 -0.25 -6.85
N VAL A 566 3.37 -1.08 -5.94
CA VAL A 566 3.38 -2.55 -6.04
C VAL A 566 2.39 -3.25 -5.08
N ALA A 567 1.84 -4.43 -5.45
CA ALA A 567 0.85 -5.19 -4.65
C ALA A 567 0.82 -6.73 -4.90
N ALA A 568 0.14 -7.47 -3.99
CA ALA A 568 0.45 -8.85 -3.60
C ALA A 568 -0.76 -9.84 -3.62
N ALA A 569 -0.55 -11.14 -3.34
CA ALA A 569 -1.47 -12.32 -3.45
C ALA A 569 -1.72 -12.93 -4.86
N ASP A 570 -2.62 -13.93 -4.98
CA ASP A 570 -2.82 -14.83 -6.15
C ASP A 570 -4.21 -14.69 -6.85
N PHE A 571 -4.34 -13.67 -7.69
CA PHE A 571 -5.23 -13.56 -8.88
C PHE A 571 -6.50 -14.42 -8.93
N ASN A 572 -6.39 -15.69 -9.30
CA ASN A 572 -7.44 -16.73 -9.40
C ASN A 572 -7.07 -18.06 -8.71
N ASN A 573 -6.22 -18.01 -7.68
CA ASN A 573 -6.28 -18.91 -6.53
C ASN A 573 -6.09 -20.41 -6.83
N ASP A 574 -4.82 -20.80 -7.06
CA ASP A 574 -4.27 -22.14 -6.72
C ASP A 574 -2.71 -22.10 -6.64
N THR A 575 -2.16 -21.02 -6.08
CA THR A 575 -0.95 -20.95 -5.22
C THR A 575 0.31 -20.22 -5.70
N ASN A 576 0.35 -19.49 -6.82
CA ASN A 576 1.56 -18.82 -7.30
C ASN A 576 1.26 -17.35 -7.62
N LEU A 577 2.24 -16.46 -7.56
CA LEU A 577 2.00 -15.01 -7.61
C LEU A 577 2.78 -14.33 -8.77
N ASP A 578 2.61 -13.01 -8.99
CA ASP A 578 3.60 -12.15 -9.69
C ASP A 578 3.57 -10.67 -9.23
N LEU A 579 4.71 -9.95 -9.22
CA LEU A 579 4.85 -8.58 -8.72
C LEU A 579 4.12 -7.52 -9.56
N THR A 580 2.84 -7.35 -9.26
CA THR A 580 1.98 -6.32 -9.86
C THR A 580 2.56 -4.94 -9.55
N ALA A 581 2.93 -4.12 -10.54
CA ALA A 581 3.89 -3.03 -10.32
C ALA A 581 3.83 -1.85 -11.31
N VAL A 582 4.25 -0.64 -10.87
CA VAL A 582 3.84 0.62 -11.55
C VAL A 582 4.66 1.90 -11.25
N GLY A 583 5.20 2.63 -12.24
CA GLY A 583 6.04 3.85 -12.08
C GLY A 583 5.40 5.23 -12.31
N TRP A 584 5.29 5.74 -13.56
CA TRP A 584 4.99 7.15 -13.99
C TRP A 584 4.46 7.40 -15.45
N GLY A 585 3.75 6.51 -16.17
CA GLY A 585 3.11 6.84 -17.47
C GLY A 585 2.22 5.80 -18.23
N ASN A 586 2.28 5.72 -19.59
CA ASN A 586 1.20 5.91 -20.60
C ASN A 586 0.30 4.77 -21.16
N THR A 587 -0.10 3.71 -20.43
CA THR A 587 -0.67 2.46 -21.02
C THR A 587 -1.65 1.70 -20.08
N VAL A 588 -1.77 0.37 -20.15
CA VAL A 588 -2.16 -0.62 -19.11
C VAL A 588 -1.50 -1.97 -19.52
N TYR A 589 -0.99 -2.82 -18.60
CA TYR A 589 -0.49 -4.17 -18.92
C TYR A 589 -0.35 -5.18 -17.77
N ILE A 590 0.20 -6.38 -18.06
CA ILE A 590 0.38 -7.60 -17.23
C ILE A 590 1.89 -7.98 -17.26
N VAL A 591 2.38 -9.07 -16.65
CA VAL A 591 3.77 -9.58 -16.91
C VAL A 591 4.08 -11.05 -16.56
N LEU A 592 3.19 -11.77 -15.91
CA LEU A 592 3.54 -12.72 -14.84
C LEU A 592 4.39 -13.99 -15.10
N GLY A 593 5.08 -14.43 -14.03
CA GLY A 593 4.66 -15.58 -13.19
C GLY A 593 5.39 -16.93 -13.32
N ASN A 594 5.89 -17.47 -12.18
CA ASN A 594 6.03 -18.88 -11.71
C ASN A 594 7.20 -19.26 -10.71
N GLY A 595 8.42 -18.64 -10.64
CA GLY A 595 9.76 -19.07 -10.06
C GLY A 595 11.15 -18.72 -10.75
N ASP A 596 11.74 -19.55 -11.65
CA ASP A 596 13.00 -19.44 -12.45
C ASP A 596 12.96 -18.43 -13.66
N GLY A 597 13.24 -18.76 -14.96
CA GLY A 597 13.38 -17.77 -16.06
C GLY A 597 13.16 -18.19 -17.55
N THR A 598 13.02 -17.21 -18.48
CA THR A 598 12.72 -17.36 -19.96
C THR A 598 12.85 -16.01 -20.76
N PHE A 599 12.49 -15.89 -22.06
CA PHE A 599 12.56 -14.63 -22.88
C PHE A 599 11.44 -14.49 -23.97
N GLN A 600 10.93 -13.28 -24.28
CA GLN A 600 9.69 -13.03 -25.10
C GLN A 600 9.75 -11.89 -26.17
N GLU A 601 8.63 -11.14 -26.46
CA GLU A 601 8.48 -10.07 -27.50
C GLU A 601 7.39 -8.98 -27.15
N GLU A 602 6.85 -8.16 -28.10
CA GLU A 602 6.24 -6.80 -27.87
C GLU A 602 4.92 -6.39 -28.61
N LYS A 603 4.18 -5.38 -28.07
CA LYS A 603 3.07 -4.57 -28.65
C LYS A 603 3.02 -3.13 -28.08
N ARG A 604 2.86 -2.09 -28.93
CA ARG A 604 2.74 -0.64 -28.54
C ARG A 604 1.69 0.17 -29.38
N TYR A 605 0.69 0.85 -28.77
CA TYR A 605 -0.42 1.61 -29.43
C TYR A 605 -0.84 3.02 -28.85
N ASP A 606 -1.99 3.29 -28.15
CA ASP A 606 -2.49 4.68 -27.80
C ASP A 606 -3.50 4.89 -26.60
N ILE A 607 -3.15 5.69 -25.55
CA ILE A 607 -4.05 6.30 -24.50
C ILE A 607 -3.60 7.74 -24.07
N ALA A 608 -3.94 8.23 -22.86
CA ALA A 608 -3.38 9.45 -22.24
C ALA A 608 -3.43 9.39 -20.68
N ASP A 609 -3.16 10.51 -19.98
CA ASP A 609 -2.27 10.70 -18.79
C ASP A 609 -2.61 10.19 -17.34
N ILE A 610 -2.47 11.05 -16.29
CA ILE A 610 -1.89 10.86 -14.92
C ILE A 610 -2.66 10.06 -13.82
N ALA A 611 -1.89 9.41 -12.92
CA ALA A 611 -2.26 8.41 -11.89
C ALA A 611 -1.65 8.61 -10.47
N GLN A 612 -1.78 7.65 -9.52
CA GLN A 612 -0.90 7.50 -8.34
C GLN A 612 -0.56 6.05 -7.88
N SER A 613 -1.05 5.57 -6.73
CA SER A 613 -0.53 4.38 -5.99
C SER A 613 -1.62 3.81 -5.08
N VAL A 614 -1.74 2.47 -4.91
CA VAL A 614 -3.04 1.75 -4.73
C VAL A 614 -2.93 0.56 -3.71
N ALA A 615 -3.90 -0.35 -3.57
CA ALA A 615 -3.73 -1.78 -3.19
C ALA A 615 -4.98 -2.63 -3.57
N VAL A 616 -5.16 -3.84 -3.00
CA VAL A 616 -6.07 -4.93 -3.43
C VAL A 616 -7.45 -4.88 -2.72
N GLY A 617 -7.72 -5.69 -1.68
CA GLY A 617 -8.99 -5.67 -0.93
C GLY A 617 -10.01 -6.73 -1.36
N ASP A 618 -11.26 -6.61 -0.89
CA ASP A 618 -12.32 -7.60 -1.15
C ASP A 618 -13.69 -7.09 -1.68
N PHE A 619 -13.98 -7.22 -2.99
CA PHE A 619 -15.17 -6.72 -3.71
C PHE A 619 -16.20 -7.63 -4.49
N ASN A 620 -16.31 -8.99 -4.45
CA ASN A 620 -17.57 -9.68 -4.91
C ASN A 620 -18.03 -11.06 -4.36
N ASN A 621 -17.20 -12.10 -4.23
CA ASN A 621 -17.52 -13.49 -3.82
C ASN A 621 -17.70 -14.51 -4.96
N ASP A 622 -16.61 -15.01 -5.55
CA ASP A 622 -15.25 -14.45 -5.56
C ASP A 622 -14.14 -15.49 -5.26
N MET A 623 -13.35 -15.20 -4.24
CA MET A 623 -12.06 -15.77 -3.84
C MET A 623 -10.93 -15.54 -4.85
N LYS A 624 -11.00 -14.40 -5.56
CA LYS A 624 -10.15 -13.98 -6.70
C LYS A 624 -10.00 -12.44 -6.70
N PHE A 625 -9.24 -11.87 -7.63
CA PHE A 625 -8.73 -10.48 -7.56
C PHE A 625 -8.94 -9.66 -8.88
N ASP A 626 -8.66 -8.34 -9.02
CA ASP A 626 -9.29 -7.51 -10.10
C ASP A 626 -8.62 -6.13 -10.41
N ILE A 627 -9.11 -5.32 -11.38
CA ILE A 627 -8.55 -4.03 -11.85
C ILE A 627 -9.57 -2.88 -12.15
N VAL A 628 -9.55 -1.80 -11.35
CA VAL A 628 -10.33 -0.54 -11.55
C VAL A 628 -9.96 0.31 -12.79
N VAL A 629 -8.70 0.29 -13.24
CA VAL A 629 -8.04 1.23 -14.19
C VAL A 629 -8.07 2.73 -13.79
N ALA A 630 -9.23 3.35 -13.58
CA ALA A 630 -9.47 4.76 -13.22
C ALA A 630 -9.07 5.89 -14.20
N ASN A 631 -9.03 7.19 -13.81
CA ASN A 631 -8.78 8.38 -14.69
C ASN A 631 -8.55 9.74 -13.94
N ASN A 632 -7.63 10.63 -14.37
CA ASN A 632 -7.42 12.01 -13.89
C ASN A 632 -7.56 13.14 -14.97
N TYR A 633 -8.37 12.96 -16.02
CA TYR A 633 -8.89 14.09 -16.84
C TYR A 633 -10.25 13.83 -17.50
N ASP A 634 -10.52 12.63 -18.00
CA ASP A 634 -11.70 12.33 -18.82
C ASP A 634 -12.90 11.89 -17.96
N THR A 635 -13.66 10.87 -18.37
CA THR A 635 -15.13 10.94 -18.23
C THR A 635 -15.87 10.17 -17.13
N SER A 636 -15.34 9.12 -16.46
CA SER A 636 -16.17 8.28 -15.55
C SER A 636 -16.39 8.92 -14.14
N ILE A 637 -16.96 8.32 -13.09
CA ILE A 637 -16.64 7.06 -12.37
C ILE A 637 -17.59 5.91 -12.68
N SER A 638 -17.33 4.72 -12.11
CA SER A 638 -17.80 3.40 -12.58
C SER A 638 -17.75 2.29 -11.51
N ILE A 639 -18.10 1.04 -11.88
CA ILE A 639 -18.06 -0.21 -11.07
C ILE A 639 -17.80 -1.45 -12.01
N LEU A 640 -16.59 -2.11 -12.03
CA LEU A 640 -16.09 -3.14 -13.02
C LEU A 640 -15.61 -4.51 -12.45
N PHE A 641 -15.10 -5.44 -13.30
CA PHE A 641 -14.99 -6.90 -13.06
C PHE A 641 -13.81 -7.64 -13.77
N GLY A 642 -13.16 -8.61 -13.10
CA GLY A 642 -12.13 -9.56 -13.61
C GLY A 642 -12.58 -11.04 -13.75
N ASN A 643 -11.73 -11.98 -14.23
CA ASN A 643 -11.87 -13.43 -14.02
C ASN A 643 -10.64 -14.43 -14.00
N GLY A 644 -9.41 -14.16 -14.51
CA GLY A 644 -8.30 -15.18 -14.55
C GLY A 644 -6.99 -15.24 -15.45
N ASP A 645 -6.46 -14.23 -16.20
CA ASP A 645 -5.16 -14.26 -17.00
C ASP A 645 -4.74 -12.95 -17.80
N GLY A 646 -5.62 -11.97 -18.16
CA GLY A 646 -5.21 -10.54 -18.35
C GLY A 646 -5.80 -9.64 -19.50
N THR A 647 -6.93 -8.91 -19.33
CA THR A 647 -7.35 -7.69 -20.11
C THR A 647 -8.65 -7.00 -19.70
N PHE A 648 -8.60 -5.66 -19.73
CA PHE A 648 -9.49 -4.75 -19.00
C PHE A 648 -10.71 -4.17 -19.76
N HIS A 649 -10.71 -2.85 -19.94
CA HIS A 649 -11.88 -2.00 -19.80
C HIS A 649 -11.86 -0.71 -20.65
N ASP A 650 -12.91 0.10 -20.55
CA ASP A 650 -12.86 1.59 -20.60
C ASP A 650 -14.14 2.11 -19.90
N PRO A 651 -14.14 2.41 -18.60
CA PRO A 651 -15.37 2.35 -17.80
C PRO A 651 -16.62 3.18 -18.24
N ILE A 652 -17.86 2.67 -18.38
CA ILE A 652 -19.13 3.44 -18.15
C ILE A 652 -19.22 4.80 -18.84
N LYS A 653 -19.41 5.81 -17.98
CA LYS A 653 -20.05 7.11 -18.16
C LYS A 653 -21.60 7.18 -18.03
N SER A 654 -22.20 7.29 -16.81
CA SER A 654 -23.41 8.12 -16.47
C SER A 654 -23.87 7.99 -14.98
N THR A 655 -23.77 8.94 -14.02
CA THR A 655 -24.10 10.39 -14.13
C THR A 655 -23.71 11.33 -12.92
N THR A 656 -22.60 11.15 -12.16
CA THR A 656 -22.12 12.15 -11.16
C THR A 656 -20.60 12.44 -11.08
N GLY A 657 -19.81 11.75 -10.23
CA GLY A 657 -18.49 12.16 -9.67
C GLY A 657 -17.23 12.20 -10.58
N SER A 658 -16.10 12.78 -10.09
CA SER A 658 -15.11 13.39 -11.00
C SER A 658 -13.64 13.74 -10.58
N HIS A 659 -12.85 12.88 -9.91
CA HIS A 659 -11.38 13.10 -9.82
C HIS A 659 -10.37 11.93 -9.68
N PRO A 660 -10.48 11.02 -8.68
CA PRO A 660 -9.59 10.89 -7.50
C PRO A 660 -8.03 10.90 -7.66
N TYR A 661 -7.27 10.12 -6.87
CA TYR A 661 -5.77 10.02 -6.94
C TYR A 661 -5.17 8.72 -6.33
N ALA A 662 -4.90 8.65 -5.01
CA ALA A 662 -4.05 7.62 -4.32
C ALA A 662 -4.84 6.65 -3.41
N VAL A 663 -4.30 5.50 -2.95
CA VAL A 663 -5.12 4.40 -2.38
C VAL A 663 -4.33 3.29 -1.64
N THR A 664 -5.01 2.46 -0.82
CA THR A 664 -4.60 1.12 -0.28
C THR A 664 -5.80 0.14 -0.22
N ALA A 665 -5.85 -0.87 0.64
CA ALA A 665 -7.01 -1.76 0.85
C ALA A 665 -7.04 -2.44 2.24
N SER A 666 -8.23 -2.68 2.83
CA SER A 666 -8.54 -3.44 4.07
C SER A 666 -10.08 -3.63 4.30
N ASP A 667 -10.58 -3.65 5.54
CA ASP A 667 -12.00 -3.64 5.97
C ASP A 667 -12.24 -2.44 6.91
N PHE A 668 -13.48 -1.93 7.08
CA PHE A 668 -13.80 -1.06 8.24
C PHE A 668 -15.26 -1.06 8.75
N ASN A 669 -15.96 -2.21 8.80
CA ASN A 669 -17.01 -2.49 9.83
C ASN A 669 -17.18 -3.95 10.30
N ASN A 670 -16.50 -4.93 9.70
CA ASN A 670 -16.70 -6.38 9.88
C ASN A 670 -18.04 -6.97 9.36
N ASP A 671 -18.94 -6.23 8.69
CA ASP A 671 -20.11 -6.81 7.99
C ASP A 671 -19.77 -7.53 6.68
N MET A 672 -18.47 -7.55 6.36
CA MET A 672 -17.84 -8.33 5.29
C MET A 672 -18.13 -7.80 3.87
N LYS A 673 -19.13 -6.92 3.73
CA LYS A 673 -19.71 -6.46 2.47
C LYS A 673 -19.23 -5.01 2.23
N LEU A 674 -18.13 -4.84 1.49
CA LEU A 674 -17.22 -3.68 1.64
C LEU A 674 -17.65 -2.29 1.07
N ASP A 675 -17.01 -1.22 1.57
CA ASP A 675 -16.99 0.19 1.10
C ASP A 675 -15.60 0.56 0.51
N LEU A 676 -15.35 1.82 0.06
CA LEU A 676 -14.12 2.22 -0.63
C LEU A 676 -13.55 3.65 -0.37
N ALA A 677 -12.55 3.83 0.50
CA ALA A 677 -12.13 5.16 1.02
C ALA A 677 -11.42 6.18 0.07
N VAL A 678 -12.20 6.97 -0.67
CA VAL A 678 -11.79 8.18 -1.42
C VAL A 678 -11.78 9.49 -0.57
N THR A 679 -10.92 10.44 -0.93
CA THR A 679 -10.68 11.75 -0.26
C THR A 679 -10.88 12.96 -1.21
N ASN A 680 -10.24 14.15 -1.05
CA ASN A 680 -10.46 15.32 -1.92
C ASN A 680 -9.28 16.26 -2.31
N ASP A 681 -9.53 17.00 -3.38
CA ASP A 681 -8.70 18.02 -4.05
C ASP A 681 -8.69 19.42 -3.39
N GLN A 682 -9.85 19.86 -2.92
CA GLN A 682 -10.22 21.23 -2.54
C GLN A 682 -11.43 21.23 -1.61
N ASP A 683 -12.37 20.30 -1.83
CA ASP A 683 -13.66 20.22 -1.14
C ASP A 683 -13.73 19.14 -0.03
N ASN A 684 -12.56 18.65 0.39
CA ASN A 684 -12.30 18.10 1.72
C ASN A 684 -13.05 16.81 2.16
N ASN A 685 -13.58 16.00 1.24
CA ASN A 685 -14.64 15.03 1.50
C ASN A 685 -14.33 13.51 1.37
N VAL A 686 -15.37 12.65 1.40
CA VAL A 686 -15.45 11.16 1.61
C VAL A 686 -16.73 10.63 0.86
N ALA A 687 -17.37 9.45 1.04
CA ALA A 687 -18.70 9.19 0.40
C ALA A 687 -19.66 8.03 0.74
N ILE A 688 -19.31 6.96 1.46
CA ILE A 688 -20.10 5.74 1.79
C ILE A 688 -21.32 5.54 0.86
N LEU A 689 -21.10 5.33 -0.43
CA LEU A 689 -22.07 5.61 -1.50
C LEU A 689 -23.05 4.41 -1.67
N LEU A 690 -23.91 4.29 -0.65
CA LEU A 690 -24.64 3.09 -0.18
C LEU A 690 -25.33 2.16 -1.20
N ASN A 691 -25.32 0.86 -0.93
CA ASN A 691 -25.80 -0.23 -1.80
C ASN A 691 -26.61 -1.33 -1.07
N SER A 692 -27.12 -2.34 -1.80
CA SER A 692 -27.83 -3.50 -1.25
C SER A 692 -27.82 -4.74 -2.18
N CYS A 693 -26.64 -5.24 -2.57
CA CYS A 693 -26.48 -6.52 -3.28
C CYS A 693 -26.59 -7.74 -2.30
N PRO A 694 -26.97 -8.95 -2.79
CA PRO A 694 -28.07 -9.74 -2.22
C PRO A 694 -27.67 -10.91 -1.29
#